data_AF-A0A378JE18-F1
#
_entry.id   AF-A0A378JE18-F1
#
_cell.length_a   1.000
_cell.length_b   1.000
_cell.length_c   1.000
_cell.angle_alpha   90.00
_cell.angle_beta   90.00
_cell.angle_gamma   90.00
#
_symmetry.space_group_name_H-M   'P 1'
#
loop_
_entity.id
_entity.type
_entity.pdbx_description
1 polymer ?
#
loop_
_entity_poly.entity_id
_entity_poly.type
_entity_poly.pdbx_seq_one_letter_code
_entity_poly.pdbx_strand_id
1 'polypeptide(L)'
;MFTYKGKILTKFKNKKGGKNQNKVDGFYRDSDGMEYFVKKPKDSRELFTELFAGLLLQEFKRRELIDKIYHASLICAQLIQFEDGSYGLIQPKVEFKELYKIIGTGYRDGSDRDPLVEMFYGPQSYLLLTQLKQYYGLAVALMFSLLLGDHSVHSGNVVCLDVMSSVEMTFIQFARIDWGAAFRYYGHKKNNEDLFYPFEYQGWFNPKGYTKGYFLNYRKIKGLFPALAEQARQLQNKVNEELFVDMVSTVLKQLPVDLVDNKTRAELAKYLCMESLSNTSFGEEGHYQQFAFDLAAILSNRLKKMTLLRDFSSGISDSEPPQITYIESMPTAIVLPVNQVTPFAEQINIWLNILSLSDERSIFDFNSIDRAKLAKQFNFFMESLLRQVETLDRFFHDMSALELYDKATQPHPLGSFYRNLFTFEADLKPYRPSHPETKGSEKEIYWQLAEAVLTTSFHIIVTIRVLQDTQSSAALAKSSAIHLLFDALKEYLHDFSVLYQMLLKELENVLSSMSDKRLAWVCVHEMDFMNSSVLIGMVLKNSELWERMNRALAEAQEIFYQEKTAYHLIKLQKFQKDFTQFLILVSEFSSVTQFATKGVVVNELTRIFESLPEFLQMKLAIPLNQIQSEFRKWQRRYSIELEEQEKLNEKPEFSPEKSNDNLLMTNSDSEQTKEPEKIDGVHDKKREAISRSLFFGWHESNTLPKAHGNDYSSSSGSSLGMTKTL
;
A
#
# COMPACT_ATOMS: atom_id res chain seq x y z
N MET A 1 11.23 -22.24 30.43
CA MET A 1 10.45 -21.05 30.00
C MET A 1 11.21 -20.38 28.87
N PHE A 2 10.67 -20.35 27.66
CA PHE A 2 11.40 -19.79 26.51
C PHE A 2 11.03 -18.34 26.30
N THR A 3 12.03 -17.51 26.00
CA THR A 3 11.81 -16.10 25.67
C THR A 3 12.27 -15.82 24.24
N TYR A 4 11.45 -15.09 23.50
CA TYR A 4 11.75 -14.65 22.14
C TYR A 4 11.29 -13.22 21.95
N LYS A 5 12.19 -12.33 21.52
CA LYS A 5 11.94 -10.88 21.39
C LYS A 5 11.32 -10.26 22.65
N GLY A 6 11.83 -10.64 23.82
CA GLY A 6 11.34 -10.16 25.12
C GLY A 6 10.03 -10.77 25.61
N LYS A 7 9.40 -11.67 24.82
CA LYS A 7 8.12 -12.31 25.18
C LYS A 7 8.29 -13.75 25.58
N ILE A 8 7.46 -14.19 26.51
CA ILE A 8 7.43 -15.57 27.00
C ILE A 8 6.67 -16.44 26.02
N LEU A 9 7.26 -17.56 25.62
CA LEU A 9 6.67 -18.57 24.76
C LEU A 9 6.17 -19.76 25.57
N THR A 10 4.90 -20.10 25.38
CA THR A 10 4.26 -21.26 26.00
C THR A 10 3.98 -22.34 24.95
N LYS A 11 4.49 -23.56 25.18
CA LYS A 11 4.24 -24.69 24.28
C LYS A 11 2.78 -25.12 24.38
N PHE A 12 2.07 -25.20 23.26
CA PHE A 12 0.67 -25.63 23.24
C PHE A 12 0.43 -26.88 22.40
N LYS A 13 1.38 -27.28 21.53
CA LYS A 13 1.23 -28.48 20.69
C LYS A 13 2.58 -29.11 20.37
N ASN A 14 2.65 -30.44 20.36
CA ASN A 14 3.83 -31.18 19.91
C ASN A 14 3.84 -31.30 18.38
N LYS A 15 5.04 -31.35 17.80
CA LYS A 15 5.23 -31.70 16.39
C LYS A 15 4.86 -33.18 16.18
N LYS A 16 4.14 -33.51 15.11
CA LYS A 16 3.70 -34.89 14.80
C LYS A 16 4.58 -35.60 13.74
N GLY A 17 5.39 -34.89 12.96
CA GLY A 17 6.17 -35.48 11.85
C GLY A 17 7.62 -34.95 11.74
N GLY A 18 8.37 -35.41 10.74
CA GLY A 18 9.74 -34.98 10.42
C GLY A 18 10.87 -35.61 11.26
N LYS A 19 12.11 -35.48 10.78
CA LYS A 19 13.30 -36.20 11.31
C LYS A 19 13.74 -35.82 12.72
N ASN A 20 13.48 -34.57 13.12
CA ASN A 20 13.80 -34.05 14.45
C ASN A 20 12.60 -34.25 15.39
N GLN A 21 12.85 -34.93 16.51
CA GLN A 21 11.91 -35.22 17.59
C GLN A 21 12.54 -34.89 18.96
N ASN A 22 13.03 -33.67 19.12
CA ASN A 22 13.50 -33.18 20.42
C ASN A 22 12.29 -32.84 21.32
N LYS A 23 12.45 -32.92 22.65
CA LYS A 23 11.43 -32.49 23.61
C LYS A 23 11.00 -31.03 23.39
N VAL A 24 11.92 -30.19 22.95
CA VAL A 24 11.65 -28.78 22.64
C VAL A 24 10.94 -28.57 21.31
N ASP A 25 10.88 -29.57 20.42
CA ASP A 25 10.24 -29.41 19.12
C ASP A 25 8.72 -29.30 19.27
N GLY A 26 8.12 -28.29 18.64
CA GLY A 26 6.67 -28.10 18.67
C GLY A 26 6.21 -26.70 18.37
N PHE A 27 4.97 -26.42 18.74
CA PHE A 27 4.32 -25.14 18.52
C PHE A 27 4.15 -24.38 19.83
N TYR A 28 4.45 -23.09 19.77
CA TYR A 28 4.52 -22.17 20.88
C TYR A 28 3.69 -20.93 20.61
N ARG A 29 3.15 -20.31 21.66
CA ARG A 29 2.38 -19.06 21.59
C ARG A 29 2.98 -18.03 22.52
N ASP A 30 3.09 -16.77 22.08
CA ASP A 30 3.50 -15.65 22.93
C ASP A 30 2.32 -15.03 23.72
N SER A 31 2.61 -14.02 24.54
CA SER A 31 1.60 -13.26 25.31
C SER A 31 0.56 -12.55 24.46
N ASP A 32 0.88 -12.27 23.20
CA ASP A 32 0.07 -11.47 22.29
C ASP A 32 -0.76 -12.38 21.36
N GLY A 33 -0.64 -13.70 21.53
CA GLY A 33 -1.36 -14.69 20.74
C GLY A 33 -0.62 -15.15 19.47
N MET A 34 0.58 -14.65 19.19
CA MET A 34 1.35 -15.04 18.02
C MET A 34 1.90 -16.45 18.16
N GLU A 35 1.70 -17.27 17.12
CA GLU A 35 2.10 -18.68 17.13
C GLU A 35 3.38 -18.92 16.32
N TYR A 36 4.22 -19.79 16.86
CA TYR A 36 5.54 -20.13 16.32
C TYR A 36 5.72 -21.63 16.25
N PHE A 37 6.51 -22.10 15.29
CA PHE A 37 7.09 -23.43 15.29
C PHE A 37 8.55 -23.34 15.69
N VAL A 38 8.95 -24.13 16.69
CA VAL A 38 10.32 -24.23 17.18
C VAL A 38 10.85 -25.63 16.90
N LYS A 39 12.06 -25.73 16.35
CA LYS A 39 12.81 -26.98 16.19
C LYS A 39 14.24 -26.83 16.68
N LYS A 40 14.80 -27.89 17.26
CA LYS A 40 16.22 -28.02 17.60
C LYS A 40 16.85 -29.09 16.69
N PRO A 41 17.53 -28.69 15.60
CA PRO A 41 18.22 -29.63 14.71
C PRO A 41 19.22 -30.49 15.49
N LYS A 42 19.29 -31.78 15.16
CA LYS A 42 20.31 -32.68 15.72
C LYS A 42 21.70 -32.43 15.10
N ASP A 43 21.72 -32.05 13.83
CA ASP A 43 22.94 -31.71 13.10
C ASP A 43 23.21 -30.21 13.26
N SER A 44 24.34 -29.86 13.88
CA SER A 44 24.76 -28.46 14.07
C SER A 44 25.02 -27.75 12.74
N ARG A 45 25.32 -28.50 11.67
CA ARG A 45 25.46 -27.94 10.33
C ARG A 45 24.11 -27.50 9.76
N GLU A 46 23.06 -28.28 9.99
CA GLU A 46 21.68 -27.95 9.58
C GLU A 46 21.18 -26.71 10.35
N LEU A 47 21.49 -26.60 11.64
CA LEU A 47 21.21 -25.40 12.44
C LEU A 47 21.86 -24.17 11.79
N PHE A 48 23.14 -24.23 11.46
CA PHE A 48 23.84 -23.11 10.82
C PHE A 48 23.26 -22.79 9.44
N THR A 49 23.13 -23.77 8.55
CA THR A 49 22.73 -23.51 7.15
C THR A 49 21.32 -22.96 7.04
N GLU A 50 20.38 -23.50 7.81
CA GLU A 50 18.99 -23.04 7.78
C GLU A 50 18.84 -21.66 8.43
N LEU A 51 19.52 -21.41 9.54
CA LEU A 51 19.53 -20.08 10.16
C LEU A 51 20.15 -19.05 9.23
N PHE A 52 21.30 -19.36 8.65
CA PHE A 52 22.04 -18.46 7.78
C PHE A 52 21.25 -18.13 6.52
N ALA A 53 20.62 -19.13 5.89
CA ALA A 53 19.68 -18.91 4.78
C ALA A 53 18.50 -18.03 5.21
N GLY A 54 17.93 -18.31 6.39
CA GLY A 54 16.78 -17.57 6.89
C GLY A 54 17.09 -16.10 7.16
N LEU A 55 18.20 -15.79 7.83
CA LEU A 55 18.64 -14.42 8.08
C LEU A 55 18.99 -13.68 6.78
N LEU A 56 19.62 -14.36 5.82
CA LEU A 56 19.93 -13.74 4.52
C LEU A 56 18.66 -13.40 3.74
N LEU A 57 17.66 -14.31 3.73
CA LEU A 57 16.33 -14.02 3.15
C LEU A 57 15.62 -12.87 3.88
N GLN A 58 15.78 -12.74 5.20
CA GLN A 58 15.26 -11.59 5.94
C GLN A 58 15.94 -10.29 5.52
N GLU A 59 17.25 -10.29 5.24
CA GLU A 59 17.94 -9.11 4.70
C GLU A 59 17.41 -8.72 3.32
N PHE A 60 17.14 -9.68 2.43
CA PHE A 60 16.50 -9.38 1.14
C PHE A 60 15.12 -8.72 1.32
N LYS A 61 14.31 -9.21 2.27
CA LYS A 61 12.99 -8.64 2.57
C LYS A 61 13.09 -7.25 3.20
N ARG A 62 13.96 -7.09 4.19
CA ARG A 62 14.15 -5.85 4.97
C ARG A 62 14.63 -4.69 4.09
N ARG A 63 15.47 -5.00 3.09
CA ARG A 63 16.01 -4.01 2.13
C ARG A 63 15.11 -3.79 0.92
N GLU A 64 13.89 -4.34 0.92
CA GLU A 64 12.91 -4.22 -0.17
C GLU A 64 13.45 -4.68 -1.55
N LEU A 65 14.39 -5.63 -1.53
CA LEU A 65 14.92 -6.26 -2.74
C LEU A 65 13.94 -7.29 -3.32
N ILE A 66 12.93 -7.68 -2.53
CA ILE A 66 11.81 -8.54 -2.89
C ILE A 66 10.51 -7.79 -2.63
N ASP A 67 9.62 -7.77 -3.62
CA ASP A 67 8.32 -7.12 -3.46
C ASP A 67 7.50 -7.78 -2.35
N LYS A 68 6.79 -6.96 -1.56
CA LYS A 68 6.09 -7.39 -0.33
C LYS A 68 5.12 -8.55 -0.55
N ILE A 69 4.47 -8.60 -1.71
CA ILE A 69 3.56 -9.66 -2.11
C ILE A 69 4.21 -11.06 -2.07
N TYR A 70 5.53 -11.18 -2.31
CA TYR A 70 6.24 -12.46 -2.27
C TYR A 70 6.88 -12.79 -0.92
N HIS A 71 6.76 -11.93 0.10
CA HIS A 71 7.44 -12.18 1.38
C HIS A 71 6.96 -13.49 2.03
N ALA A 72 5.68 -13.83 1.85
CA ALA A 72 5.11 -15.09 2.32
C ALA A 72 5.56 -16.31 1.49
N SER A 73 6.06 -16.11 0.26
CA SER A 73 6.64 -17.19 -0.55
C SER A 73 7.97 -17.74 0.01
N LEU A 74 8.59 -17.05 0.96
CA LEU A 74 9.91 -17.38 1.51
C LEU A 74 9.82 -17.55 3.03
N ILE A 75 9.28 -18.67 3.49
CA ILE A 75 9.10 -18.95 4.92
C ILE A 75 10.43 -19.42 5.48
N CYS A 76 11.00 -18.67 6.42
CA CYS A 76 12.32 -18.96 6.96
C CYS A 76 12.38 -18.89 8.48
N ALA A 77 13.36 -19.61 9.03
CA ALA A 77 13.64 -19.64 10.45
C ALA A 77 14.52 -18.46 10.90
N GLN A 78 14.41 -18.14 12.18
CA GLN A 78 15.25 -17.24 12.96
C GLN A 78 15.84 -18.03 14.13
N LEU A 79 16.75 -17.40 14.86
CA LEU A 79 17.40 -18.01 16.01
C LEU A 79 16.51 -17.95 17.26
N ILE A 80 16.55 -19.00 18.07
CA ILE A 80 16.09 -18.98 19.46
C ILE A 80 17.16 -19.62 20.35
N GLN A 81 17.39 -19.04 21.52
CA GLN A 81 18.25 -19.62 22.56
C GLN A 81 17.39 -20.31 23.61
N PHE A 82 17.84 -21.48 24.07
CA PHE A 82 17.21 -22.26 25.13
C PHE A 82 17.88 -21.97 26.48
N GLU A 83 17.22 -22.38 27.58
CA GLU A 83 17.70 -22.17 28.95
C GLU A 83 19.03 -22.86 29.25
N ASP A 84 19.36 -23.92 28.52
CA ASP A 84 20.66 -24.62 28.61
C ASP A 84 21.79 -23.88 27.87
N GLY A 85 21.53 -22.67 27.36
CA GLY A 85 22.46 -21.87 26.56
C GLY A 85 22.55 -22.29 25.09
N SER A 86 22.00 -23.45 24.72
CA SER A 86 22.06 -23.96 23.36
C SER A 86 21.04 -23.29 22.43
N TYR A 87 21.20 -23.51 21.13
CA TYR A 87 20.43 -22.82 20.11
C TYR A 87 19.47 -23.73 19.35
N GLY A 88 18.42 -23.12 18.82
CA GLY A 88 17.44 -23.74 17.94
C GLY A 88 16.92 -22.75 16.90
N LEU A 89 15.94 -23.21 16.14
CA LEU A 89 15.30 -22.47 15.06
C LEU A 89 13.84 -22.18 15.44
N ILE A 90 13.44 -20.93 15.28
CA ILE A 90 12.05 -20.48 15.46
C ILE A 90 11.54 -19.88 14.16
N GLN A 91 10.35 -20.28 13.74
CA GLN A 91 9.68 -19.71 12.56
C GLN A 91 8.23 -19.34 12.92
N PRO A 92 7.65 -18.31 12.30
CA PRO A 92 6.22 -18.06 12.39
C PRO A 92 5.42 -19.31 12.01
N LYS A 93 4.34 -19.63 12.73
CA LYS A 93 3.43 -20.70 12.33
C LYS A 93 2.60 -20.19 11.14
N VAL A 94 2.82 -20.80 9.98
CA VAL A 94 2.07 -20.52 8.75
C VAL A 94 1.16 -21.71 8.47
N GLU A 95 -0.10 -21.45 8.12
CA GLU A 95 -1.02 -22.46 7.64
C GLU A 95 -0.86 -22.63 6.13
N PHE A 96 -0.68 -23.87 5.68
CA PHE A 96 -0.39 -24.17 4.28
C PHE A 96 -0.82 -25.59 3.93
N LYS A 97 -0.95 -25.86 2.63
CA LYS A 97 -1.10 -27.20 2.07
C LYS A 97 0.20 -27.61 1.38
N GLU A 98 0.72 -28.79 1.72
CA GLU A 98 1.91 -29.34 1.06
C GLU A 98 1.61 -29.68 -0.40
N LEU A 99 2.56 -29.40 -1.30
CA LEU A 99 2.35 -29.55 -2.74
C LEU A 99 2.00 -30.99 -3.13
N TYR A 100 2.55 -32.00 -2.46
CA TYR A 100 2.27 -33.42 -2.77
C TYR A 100 0.79 -33.79 -2.65
N LYS A 101 0.02 -33.05 -1.82
CA LYS A 101 -1.42 -33.22 -1.66
C LYS A 101 -2.23 -32.61 -2.81
N ILE A 102 -1.61 -31.74 -3.61
CA ILE A 102 -2.22 -31.09 -4.77
C ILE A 102 -1.90 -31.89 -6.03
N ILE A 103 -0.65 -32.30 -6.19
CA ILE A 103 -0.18 -33.01 -7.39
C ILE A 103 -0.26 -34.54 -7.29
N GLY A 104 -0.74 -35.06 -6.16
CA GLY A 104 -0.99 -36.49 -5.96
C GLY A 104 0.27 -37.36 -5.83
N THR A 105 1.38 -36.81 -5.31
CA THR A 105 2.65 -37.53 -5.13
C THR A 105 2.87 -37.99 -3.68
N GLY A 106 1.80 -38.08 -2.88
CA GLY A 106 1.83 -38.53 -1.49
C GLY A 106 1.70 -40.04 -1.32
N TYR A 107 2.05 -40.53 -0.13
CA TYR A 107 1.64 -41.88 0.28
C TYR A 107 0.10 -42.01 0.31
N ARG A 108 -0.40 -43.23 0.16
CA ARG A 108 -1.85 -43.52 0.14
C ARG A 108 -2.57 -43.11 1.43
N ASP A 109 -1.86 -43.04 2.55
CA ASP A 109 -2.37 -42.58 3.84
C ASP A 109 -2.32 -41.05 4.02
N GLY A 110 -1.78 -40.32 3.03
CA GLY A 110 -1.64 -38.86 3.04
C GLY A 110 -0.59 -38.33 4.01
N SER A 111 0.21 -39.20 4.65
CA SER A 111 1.10 -38.85 5.76
C SER A 111 2.26 -37.95 5.36
N ASP A 112 2.89 -38.21 4.21
CA ASP A 112 4.03 -37.48 3.65
C ASP A 112 4.06 -37.69 2.12
N ARG A 113 4.99 -37.01 1.45
CA ARG A 113 5.34 -37.29 0.05
C ARG A 113 5.90 -38.70 -0.10
N ASP A 114 5.61 -39.35 -1.21
CA ASP A 114 6.27 -40.60 -1.61
C ASP A 114 7.47 -40.26 -2.52
N PRO A 115 8.72 -40.42 -2.05
CA PRO A 115 9.90 -40.05 -2.83
C PRO A 115 10.07 -40.85 -4.12
N LEU A 116 9.59 -42.09 -4.17
CA LEU A 116 9.72 -42.94 -5.36
C LEU A 116 8.68 -42.54 -6.40
N VAL A 117 7.42 -42.32 -5.99
CA VAL A 117 6.38 -41.81 -6.88
C VAL A 117 6.79 -40.46 -7.45
N GLU A 118 7.27 -39.55 -6.61
CA GLU A 118 7.74 -38.23 -7.06
C GLU A 118 8.96 -38.33 -7.99
N MET A 119 9.86 -39.29 -7.79
CA MET A 119 11.01 -39.49 -8.67
C MET A 119 10.58 -39.96 -10.07
N PHE A 120 9.68 -40.95 -10.16
CA PHE A 120 9.30 -41.54 -11.46
C PHE A 120 8.24 -40.70 -12.19
N TYR A 121 7.31 -40.10 -11.47
CA TYR A 121 6.16 -39.39 -12.05
C TYR A 121 6.21 -37.87 -11.86
N GLY A 122 7.18 -37.35 -11.11
CA GLY A 122 7.33 -35.92 -10.80
C GLY A 122 7.13 -35.00 -11.99
N PRO A 123 7.89 -35.13 -13.10
CA PRO A 123 7.73 -34.25 -14.25
C PRO A 123 6.31 -34.19 -14.82
N GLN A 124 5.53 -35.27 -14.71
CA GLN A 124 4.14 -35.30 -15.16
C GLN A 124 3.18 -34.78 -14.10
N SER A 125 3.39 -35.12 -12.82
CA SER A 125 2.55 -34.63 -11.72
C SER A 125 2.65 -33.11 -11.55
N TYR A 126 3.83 -32.53 -11.72
CA TYR A 126 4.06 -31.09 -11.58
C TYR A 126 3.40 -30.27 -12.69
N LEU A 127 3.03 -30.88 -13.83
CA LEU A 127 2.21 -30.21 -14.84
C LEU A 127 0.82 -29.84 -14.32
N LEU A 128 0.30 -30.51 -13.28
CA LEU A 128 -0.98 -30.15 -12.65
C LEU A 128 -0.95 -28.72 -12.07
N LEU A 129 0.23 -28.16 -11.81
CA LEU A 129 0.38 -26.77 -11.38
C LEU A 129 -0.12 -25.77 -12.43
N THR A 130 -0.03 -26.10 -13.72
CA THR A 130 -0.53 -25.20 -14.79
C THR A 130 -2.05 -25.23 -14.94
N GLN A 131 -2.72 -26.18 -14.28
CA GLN A 131 -4.18 -26.30 -14.25
C GLN A 131 -4.82 -25.50 -13.11
N LEU A 132 -4.01 -24.95 -12.20
CA LEU A 132 -4.48 -24.05 -11.16
C LEU A 132 -4.89 -22.72 -11.79
N LYS A 133 -6.10 -22.23 -11.49
CA LYS A 133 -6.66 -21.04 -12.14
C LYS A 133 -5.94 -19.74 -11.79
N GLN A 134 -5.59 -19.54 -10.51
CA GLN A 134 -5.04 -18.29 -9.99
C GLN A 134 -3.87 -18.62 -9.06
N TYR A 135 -2.64 -18.37 -9.49
CA TYR A 135 -1.46 -18.65 -8.66
C TYR A 135 -0.29 -17.70 -8.94
N TYR A 136 0.58 -17.54 -7.96
CA TYR A 136 1.82 -16.76 -8.08
C TYR A 136 2.90 -17.23 -7.09
N GLY A 137 4.14 -16.76 -7.30
CA GLY A 137 5.23 -16.91 -6.33
C GLY A 137 6.08 -18.17 -6.50
N LEU A 138 5.71 -19.09 -7.40
CA LEU A 138 6.50 -20.31 -7.65
C LEU A 138 7.86 -19.96 -8.23
N ALA A 139 7.89 -19.05 -9.21
CA ALA A 139 9.14 -18.57 -9.81
C ALA A 139 10.07 -17.98 -8.74
N VAL A 140 9.56 -17.12 -7.84
CA VAL A 140 10.35 -16.50 -6.76
C VAL A 140 10.87 -17.54 -5.76
N ALA A 141 10.03 -18.47 -5.31
CA ALA A 141 10.43 -19.53 -4.38
C ALA A 141 11.56 -20.41 -4.95
N LEU A 142 11.46 -20.78 -6.23
CA LEU A 142 12.48 -21.55 -6.93
C LEU A 142 13.73 -20.74 -7.24
N MET A 143 13.57 -19.45 -7.57
CA MET A 143 14.67 -18.50 -7.81
C MET A 143 15.58 -18.41 -6.59
N PHE A 144 15.02 -18.11 -5.41
CA PHE A 144 15.81 -18.04 -4.19
C PHE A 144 16.38 -19.39 -3.75
N SER A 145 15.68 -20.50 -4.01
CA SER A 145 16.23 -21.86 -3.79
C SER A 145 17.49 -22.09 -4.63
N LEU A 146 17.48 -21.75 -5.92
CA LEU A 146 18.67 -21.82 -6.77
C LEU A 146 19.76 -20.84 -6.32
N LEU A 147 19.40 -19.61 -5.97
CA LEU A 147 20.36 -18.59 -5.55
C LEU A 147 21.18 -19.06 -4.33
N LEU A 148 20.50 -19.62 -3.32
CA LEU A 148 21.12 -20.13 -2.10
C LEU A 148 21.67 -21.57 -2.21
N GLY A 149 21.53 -22.19 -3.38
CA GLY A 149 22.00 -23.57 -3.63
C GLY A 149 21.20 -24.64 -2.89
N ASP A 150 19.97 -24.34 -2.49
CA ASP A 150 19.04 -25.31 -1.92
C ASP A 150 18.29 -26.03 -3.05
N HIS A 151 18.75 -27.23 -3.40
CA HIS A 151 18.16 -28.03 -4.46
C HIS A 151 17.04 -28.96 -3.96
N SER A 152 16.65 -28.88 -2.68
CA SER A 152 15.63 -29.73 -2.06
C SER A 152 14.19 -29.21 -2.28
N VAL A 153 13.88 -28.78 -3.51
CA VAL A 153 12.60 -28.16 -3.92
C VAL A 153 11.49 -29.18 -4.24
N HIS A 154 11.42 -30.27 -3.48
CA HIS A 154 10.42 -31.32 -3.65
C HIS A 154 9.05 -30.92 -3.09
N SER A 155 8.05 -31.76 -3.36
CA SER A 155 6.63 -31.51 -3.08
C SER A 155 6.24 -31.47 -1.59
N GLY A 156 7.11 -31.92 -0.68
CA GLY A 156 6.97 -31.69 0.77
C GLY A 156 7.54 -30.35 1.26
N ASN A 157 8.30 -29.65 0.41
CA ASN A 157 9.14 -28.50 0.75
C ASN A 157 8.70 -27.22 0.03
N VAL A 158 7.95 -27.39 -1.04
CA VAL A 158 7.10 -26.37 -1.66
C VAL A 158 5.67 -26.57 -1.15
N VAL A 159 5.06 -25.48 -0.71
CA VAL A 159 3.73 -25.46 -0.10
C VAL A 159 2.87 -24.38 -0.75
N CYS A 160 1.56 -24.47 -0.56
CA CYS A 160 0.57 -23.54 -1.09
C CYS A 160 -0.11 -22.82 0.07
N LEU A 161 -0.14 -21.49 -0.03
CA LEU A 161 -0.87 -20.60 0.87
C LEU A 161 -2.14 -20.14 0.16
N ASP A 162 -3.26 -20.18 0.87
CA ASP A 162 -4.51 -19.63 0.36
C ASP A 162 -4.53 -18.12 0.63
N VAL A 163 -4.59 -17.33 -0.45
CA VAL A 163 -4.66 -15.87 -0.42
C VAL A 163 -6.03 -15.46 -0.94
N MET A 164 -6.77 -14.71 -0.13
CA MET A 164 -8.15 -14.34 -0.43
C MET A 164 -8.23 -13.11 -1.30
N SER A 165 -9.02 -13.18 -2.38
CA SER A 165 -9.45 -12.01 -3.15
C SER A 165 -10.73 -11.38 -2.59
N SER A 166 -11.12 -10.27 -3.19
CA SER A 166 -12.33 -9.48 -2.95
C SER A 166 -13.64 -10.20 -3.29
N VAL A 167 -13.63 -11.23 -4.16
CA VAL A 167 -14.84 -11.86 -4.75
C VAL A 167 -14.87 -13.37 -4.50
N GLU A 168 -14.50 -13.81 -3.30
CA GLU A 168 -14.41 -15.24 -2.89
C GLU A 168 -13.47 -16.11 -3.75
N MET A 169 -12.68 -15.52 -4.67
CA MET A 169 -11.64 -16.26 -5.37
C MET A 169 -10.41 -16.44 -4.48
N THR A 170 -9.93 -17.69 -4.41
CA THR A 170 -8.68 -18.02 -3.73
C THR A 170 -7.51 -17.98 -4.72
N PHE A 171 -6.57 -17.07 -4.49
CA PHE A 171 -5.25 -17.13 -5.09
C PHE A 171 -4.40 -18.16 -4.34
N ILE A 172 -3.63 -18.94 -5.09
CA ILE A 172 -2.63 -19.83 -4.51
C ILE A 172 -1.28 -19.13 -4.57
N GLN A 173 -0.73 -18.79 -3.41
CA GLN A 173 0.66 -18.36 -3.33
C GLN A 173 1.55 -19.56 -3.03
N PHE A 174 2.48 -19.86 -3.93
CA PHE A 174 3.51 -20.86 -3.66
C PHE A 174 4.55 -20.31 -2.69
N ALA A 175 4.95 -21.15 -1.73
CA ALA A 175 5.96 -20.82 -0.75
C ALA A 175 6.96 -21.95 -0.54
N ARG A 176 8.18 -21.57 -0.13
CA ARG A 176 9.26 -22.48 0.27
C ARG A 176 9.44 -22.45 1.78
N ILE A 177 9.47 -23.64 2.40
CA ILE A 177 9.77 -23.85 3.83
C ILE A 177 11.13 -24.56 3.99
N ASP A 178 11.60 -24.90 5.19
CA ASP A 178 12.76 -25.82 5.42
C ASP A 178 13.99 -25.63 4.49
N TRP A 179 14.88 -24.71 4.86
CA TRP A 179 16.08 -24.33 4.10
C TRP A 179 17.35 -25.08 4.53
N GLY A 180 17.23 -26.20 5.26
CA GLY A 180 18.39 -26.91 5.84
C GLY A 180 19.39 -27.46 4.81
N ALA A 181 19.00 -27.60 3.55
CA ALA A 181 19.88 -28.04 2.47
C ALA A 181 20.62 -26.89 1.75
N ALA A 182 20.39 -25.63 2.13
CA ALA A 182 21.09 -24.48 1.57
C ALA A 182 22.61 -24.58 1.74
N PHE A 183 23.32 -23.95 0.80
CA PHE A 183 24.78 -23.84 0.77
C PHE A 183 25.58 -25.17 0.74
N ARG A 184 24.94 -26.30 0.45
CA ARG A 184 25.66 -27.57 0.27
C ARG A 184 26.60 -27.48 -0.95
N TYR A 185 27.88 -27.74 -0.73
CA TYR A 185 28.97 -27.64 -1.74
C TYR A 185 28.99 -26.29 -2.49
N TYR A 186 28.53 -25.22 -1.85
CA TYR A 186 28.26 -23.93 -2.50
C TYR A 186 29.47 -23.33 -3.21
N GLY A 187 30.66 -23.39 -2.62
CA GLY A 187 31.92 -22.90 -3.18
C GLY A 187 32.58 -23.82 -4.20
N HIS A 188 32.07 -25.05 -4.40
CA HIS A 188 32.66 -25.97 -5.37
C HIS A 188 32.39 -25.48 -6.80
N LYS A 189 33.43 -25.37 -7.65
CA LYS A 189 33.31 -24.83 -9.02
C LYS A 189 32.21 -25.52 -9.84
N LYS A 190 32.20 -26.87 -9.84
CA LYS A 190 31.18 -27.66 -10.56
C LYS A 190 29.74 -27.47 -10.06
N ASN A 191 29.55 -27.00 -8.82
CA ASN A 191 28.21 -26.70 -8.27
C ASN A 191 27.62 -25.39 -8.81
N ASN A 192 28.46 -24.60 -9.48
CA ASN A 192 28.11 -23.30 -10.04
C ASN A 192 28.25 -23.27 -11.57
N GLU A 193 28.57 -24.39 -12.22
CA GLU A 193 28.65 -24.51 -13.69
C GLU A 193 27.25 -24.56 -14.31
N ASP A 194 26.50 -25.61 -13.97
CA ASP A 194 25.06 -25.78 -14.25
C ASP A 194 24.29 -25.73 -12.92
N LEU A 195 23.39 -24.77 -12.79
CA LEU A 195 22.63 -24.54 -11.56
C LEU A 195 21.54 -25.59 -11.30
N PHE A 196 21.13 -26.36 -12.32
CA PHE A 196 20.14 -27.43 -12.13
C PHE A 196 20.78 -28.78 -11.78
N TYR A 197 22.08 -28.92 -12.02
CA TYR A 197 22.83 -30.16 -11.81
C TYR A 197 23.99 -29.96 -10.83
N PRO A 198 23.67 -29.77 -9.52
CA PRO A 198 24.66 -29.52 -8.48
C PRO A 198 25.67 -30.64 -8.35
N PHE A 199 26.81 -30.33 -7.73
CA PHE A 199 27.92 -31.26 -7.56
C PHE A 199 27.51 -32.58 -6.87
N GLU A 200 26.55 -32.53 -5.94
CA GLU A 200 26.01 -33.73 -5.26
C GLU A 200 25.41 -34.76 -6.23
N TYR A 201 24.99 -34.36 -7.43
CA TYR A 201 24.30 -35.23 -8.39
C TYR A 201 25.25 -35.85 -9.42
N GLN A 202 26.51 -35.41 -9.46
CA GLN A 202 27.47 -35.80 -10.47
C GLN A 202 28.09 -37.20 -10.17
N GLY A 203 28.45 -37.93 -11.23
CA GLY A 203 29.11 -39.25 -11.17
C GLY A 203 28.29 -40.40 -11.80
N TRP A 204 28.94 -41.30 -12.55
CA TRP A 204 28.30 -42.38 -13.32
C TRP A 204 27.45 -43.37 -12.50
N PHE A 205 27.77 -43.54 -11.22
CA PHE A 205 27.04 -44.45 -10.31
C PHE A 205 26.39 -43.72 -9.15
N ASN A 206 26.00 -42.45 -9.32
CA ASN A 206 25.42 -41.66 -8.24
C ASN A 206 23.87 -41.74 -8.24
N PRO A 207 23.25 -42.60 -7.40
CA PRO A 207 21.78 -42.73 -7.36
C PRO A 207 21.09 -41.43 -6.92
N LYS A 208 21.81 -40.50 -6.27
CA LYS A 208 21.24 -39.22 -5.86
C LYS A 208 20.89 -38.32 -7.05
N GLY A 209 21.64 -38.40 -8.15
CA GLY A 209 21.31 -37.62 -9.35
C GLY A 209 19.95 -37.98 -9.94
N TYR A 210 19.59 -39.26 -9.86
CA TYR A 210 18.29 -39.76 -10.33
C TYR A 210 17.16 -39.56 -9.30
N THR A 211 17.47 -39.68 -8.00
CA THR A 211 16.46 -39.66 -6.92
C THR A 211 16.21 -38.29 -6.29
N LYS A 212 17.09 -37.30 -6.53
CA LYS A 212 17.05 -35.98 -5.88
C LYS A 212 17.13 -34.79 -6.85
N GLY A 213 17.11 -35.01 -8.15
CA GLY A 213 17.08 -33.96 -9.18
C GLY A 213 15.76 -33.17 -9.23
N TYR A 214 15.29 -32.62 -8.11
CA TYR A 214 13.92 -32.09 -7.98
C TYR A 214 13.61 -30.91 -8.90
N PHE A 215 14.60 -30.08 -9.26
CA PHE A 215 14.41 -29.04 -10.27
C PHE A 215 13.98 -29.59 -11.63
N LEU A 216 14.42 -30.80 -11.98
CA LEU A 216 14.01 -31.46 -13.22
C LEU A 216 12.54 -31.91 -13.20
N ASN A 217 11.89 -31.98 -12.04
CA ASN A 217 10.43 -32.21 -11.99
C ASN A 217 9.65 -31.02 -12.55
N TYR A 218 10.22 -29.83 -12.55
CA TYR A 218 9.58 -28.63 -13.11
C TYR A 218 9.82 -28.47 -14.61
N ARG A 219 10.65 -29.33 -15.22
CA ARG A 219 11.13 -29.17 -16.62
C ARG A 219 10.04 -29.10 -17.68
N LYS A 220 8.87 -29.71 -17.42
CA LYS A 220 7.74 -29.73 -18.34
C LYS A 220 6.85 -28.47 -18.25
N ILE A 221 7.02 -27.63 -17.22
CA ILE A 221 6.25 -26.39 -17.06
C ILE A 221 6.87 -25.32 -17.96
N LYS A 222 6.38 -25.23 -19.20
CA LYS A 222 6.84 -24.26 -20.19
C LYS A 222 6.69 -22.83 -19.66
N GLY A 223 7.72 -21.99 -19.79
CA GLY A 223 7.71 -20.59 -19.35
C GLY A 223 8.15 -20.37 -17.90
N LEU A 224 8.26 -21.42 -17.07
CA LEU A 224 8.64 -21.27 -15.66
C LEU A 224 10.09 -20.80 -15.48
N PHE A 225 11.05 -21.38 -16.22
CA PHE A 225 12.45 -20.96 -16.10
C PHE A 225 12.70 -19.56 -16.71
N PRO A 226 12.07 -19.18 -17.83
CA PRO A 226 12.04 -17.78 -18.26
C PRO A 226 11.47 -16.82 -17.21
N ALA A 227 10.39 -17.18 -16.51
CA ALA A 227 9.84 -16.35 -15.43
C ALA A 227 10.82 -16.23 -14.24
N LEU A 228 11.51 -17.32 -13.90
CA LEU A 228 12.56 -17.35 -12.89
C LEU A 228 13.75 -16.45 -13.29
N ALA A 229 14.13 -16.46 -14.57
CA ALA A 229 15.16 -15.58 -15.13
C ALA A 229 14.74 -14.10 -15.13
N GLU A 230 13.46 -13.80 -15.33
CA GLU A 230 12.92 -12.45 -15.19
C GLU A 230 13.02 -11.96 -13.75
N GLN A 231 12.59 -12.77 -12.77
CA GLN A 231 12.76 -12.45 -11.34
C GLN A 231 14.24 -12.25 -10.97
N ALA A 232 15.14 -13.06 -11.52
CA ALA A 232 16.58 -12.89 -11.33
C ALA A 232 17.10 -11.57 -11.93
N ARG A 233 16.61 -11.14 -13.11
CA ARG A 233 16.97 -9.84 -13.71
C ARG A 233 16.49 -8.67 -12.88
N GLN A 234 15.25 -8.74 -12.39
CA GLN A 234 14.70 -7.71 -11.50
C GLN A 234 15.53 -7.56 -10.23
N LEU A 235 15.94 -8.68 -9.62
CA LEU A 235 16.85 -8.65 -8.46
C LEU A 235 18.24 -8.11 -8.85
N GLN A 236 18.81 -8.57 -9.96
CA GLN A 236 20.12 -8.12 -10.45
C GLN A 236 20.20 -6.60 -10.65
N ASN A 237 19.11 -5.96 -11.09
CA ASN A 237 19.04 -4.52 -11.26
C ASN A 237 19.05 -3.73 -9.93
N LYS A 238 18.74 -4.38 -8.81
CA LYS A 238 18.67 -3.77 -7.47
C LYS A 238 19.91 -4.07 -6.61
N VAL A 239 20.82 -4.94 -7.06
CA VAL A 239 21.95 -5.43 -6.25
C VAL A 239 23.28 -5.33 -6.98
N ASN A 240 24.35 -5.20 -6.21
CA ASN A 240 25.73 -5.32 -6.68
C ASN A 240 26.53 -6.18 -5.67
N GLU A 241 27.78 -6.48 -6.00
CA GLU A 241 28.62 -7.32 -5.15
C GLU A 241 28.88 -6.69 -3.77
N GLU A 242 29.10 -5.38 -3.71
CA GLU A 242 29.28 -4.64 -2.45
C GLU A 242 28.07 -4.78 -1.52
N LEU A 243 26.85 -4.68 -2.06
CA LEU A 243 25.62 -4.85 -1.31
C LEU A 243 25.48 -6.29 -0.81
N PHE A 244 25.87 -7.29 -1.60
CA PHE A 244 25.90 -8.68 -1.12
C PHE A 244 26.91 -8.87 0.01
N VAL A 245 28.10 -8.28 -0.08
CA VAL A 245 29.10 -8.32 1.01
C VAL A 245 28.52 -7.69 2.28
N ASP A 246 27.86 -6.54 2.17
CA ASP A 246 27.22 -5.86 3.29
C ASP A 246 26.08 -6.69 3.91
N MET A 247 25.23 -7.30 3.08
CA MET A 247 24.15 -8.19 3.55
C MET A 247 24.71 -9.42 4.28
N VAL A 248 25.70 -10.10 3.70
CA VAL A 248 26.32 -11.29 4.30
C VAL A 248 27.02 -10.93 5.60
N SER A 249 27.75 -9.80 5.62
CA SER A 249 28.38 -9.26 6.84
C SER A 249 27.34 -8.96 7.91
N THR A 250 26.23 -8.33 7.54
CA THR A 250 25.12 -8.02 8.45
C THR A 250 24.53 -9.29 9.09
N VAL A 251 24.38 -10.37 8.31
CA VAL A 251 23.92 -11.66 8.84
C VAL A 251 24.96 -12.26 9.78
N LEU A 252 26.24 -12.26 9.42
CA LEU A 252 27.32 -12.86 10.23
C LEU A 252 27.51 -12.14 11.58
N LYS A 253 27.28 -10.82 11.62
CA LYS A 253 27.21 -10.03 12.87
C LYS A 253 26.10 -10.47 13.81
N GLN A 254 24.95 -10.88 13.26
CA GLN A 254 23.78 -11.30 14.03
C GLN A 254 23.92 -12.72 14.61
N LEU A 255 24.84 -13.53 14.10
CA LEU A 255 25.07 -14.87 14.62
C LEU A 255 25.80 -14.82 15.97
N PRO A 256 25.37 -15.61 16.98
CA PRO A 256 26.10 -15.73 18.23
C PRO A 256 27.52 -16.25 18.03
N VAL A 257 28.45 -15.72 18.83
CA VAL A 257 29.88 -16.10 18.80
C VAL A 257 30.07 -17.60 19.05
N ASP A 258 29.24 -18.18 19.92
CA ASP A 258 29.27 -19.57 20.36
C ASP A 258 28.28 -20.48 19.59
N LEU A 259 27.67 -19.99 18.50
CA LEU A 259 26.72 -20.78 17.69
C LEU A 259 27.33 -22.08 17.16
N VAL A 260 28.60 -22.03 16.74
CA VAL A 260 29.34 -23.19 16.21
C VAL A 260 30.72 -23.29 16.86
N ASP A 261 31.05 -24.48 17.33
CA ASP A 261 32.40 -24.78 17.82
C ASP A 261 33.41 -24.90 16.65
N ASN A 262 34.70 -24.97 16.98
CA ASN A 262 35.77 -25.04 15.98
C ASN A 262 35.70 -26.31 15.10
N LYS A 263 35.19 -27.43 15.65
CA LYS A 263 35.06 -28.69 14.90
C LYS A 263 33.94 -28.57 13.88
N THR A 264 32.76 -28.13 14.30
CA THR A 264 31.62 -27.87 13.42
C THR A 264 31.97 -26.82 12.37
N ARG A 265 32.74 -25.77 12.71
CA ARG A 265 33.20 -24.78 11.73
C ARG A 265 34.08 -25.38 10.64
N ALA A 266 35.02 -26.25 11.00
CA ALA A 266 35.85 -26.97 10.02
C ALA A 266 35.03 -27.94 9.16
N GLU A 267 34.02 -28.60 9.75
CA GLU A 267 33.08 -29.46 9.02
C GLU A 267 32.20 -28.65 8.06
N LEU A 268 31.75 -27.47 8.48
CA LEU A 268 30.99 -26.53 7.64
C LEU A 268 31.84 -25.99 6.49
N ALA A 269 33.09 -25.60 6.73
CA ALA A 269 33.99 -25.14 5.66
C ALA A 269 34.13 -26.20 4.56
N LYS A 270 34.24 -27.48 4.94
CA LYS A 270 34.23 -28.62 4.00
C LYS A 270 32.86 -28.81 3.34
N TYR A 271 31.78 -28.75 4.11
CA TYR A 271 30.40 -28.92 3.61
C TYR A 271 30.03 -27.87 2.57
N LEU A 272 30.41 -26.60 2.80
CA LEU A 272 30.21 -25.49 1.87
C LEU A 272 31.26 -25.47 0.75
N CYS A 273 32.39 -26.15 0.91
CA CYS A 273 33.58 -26.00 0.06
C CYS A 273 34.09 -24.55 0.01
N MET A 274 34.17 -23.91 1.18
CA MET A 274 34.65 -22.53 1.34
C MET A 274 35.64 -22.46 2.51
N GLU A 275 36.93 -22.43 2.18
CA GLU A 275 38.00 -22.46 3.18
C GLU A 275 37.98 -21.23 4.10
N SER A 276 37.55 -20.08 3.60
CA SER A 276 37.43 -18.84 4.37
C SER A 276 36.55 -18.98 5.60
N LEU A 277 35.58 -19.90 5.63
CA LEU A 277 34.75 -20.14 6.81
C LEU A 277 35.54 -20.72 8.00
N SER A 278 36.64 -21.44 7.75
CA SER A 278 37.41 -22.10 8.81
C SER A 278 38.02 -21.12 9.82
N ASN A 279 38.36 -19.92 9.36
CA ASN A 279 38.98 -18.86 10.17
C ASN A 279 37.98 -17.76 10.57
N THR A 280 36.68 -17.98 10.32
CA THR A 280 35.64 -16.99 10.61
C THR A 280 35.26 -16.99 12.09
N SER A 281 35.11 -15.81 12.68
CA SER A 281 34.36 -15.61 13.94
C SER A 281 33.10 -14.78 13.71
N PHE A 282 32.05 -15.06 14.49
CA PHE A 282 30.75 -14.39 14.40
C PHE A 282 30.60 -13.28 15.45
N GLY A 283 29.48 -12.56 15.42
CA GLY A 283 29.18 -11.45 16.34
C GLY A 283 29.64 -10.09 15.81
N GLU A 284 29.32 -9.01 16.55
CA GLU A 284 29.60 -7.63 16.11
C GLU A 284 31.10 -7.36 15.87
N GLU A 285 31.96 -7.96 16.69
CA GLU A 285 33.43 -7.87 16.60
C GLU A 285 34.05 -9.05 15.85
N GLY A 286 33.24 -9.84 15.14
CA GLY A 286 33.69 -11.01 14.39
C GLY A 286 34.61 -10.69 13.20
N HIS A 287 35.52 -11.62 12.90
CA HIS A 287 36.37 -11.62 11.72
C HIS A 287 35.74 -12.53 10.66
N TYR A 288 34.93 -11.95 9.78
CA TYR A 288 34.16 -12.71 8.77
C TYR A 288 34.24 -12.12 7.36
N GLN A 289 35.07 -11.10 7.16
CA GLN A 289 35.11 -10.30 5.93
C GLN A 289 35.45 -11.14 4.70
N GLN A 290 36.49 -11.99 4.78
CA GLN A 290 36.87 -12.84 3.65
C GLN A 290 35.76 -13.82 3.26
N PHE A 291 35.10 -14.45 4.24
CA PHE A 291 33.97 -15.32 3.97
C PHE A 291 32.79 -14.57 3.34
N ALA A 292 32.54 -13.32 3.78
CA ALA A 292 31.52 -12.47 3.19
C ALA A 292 31.81 -12.15 1.71
N PHE A 293 33.06 -11.79 1.38
CA PHE A 293 33.48 -11.58 0.00
C PHE A 293 33.32 -12.83 -0.86
N ASP A 294 33.83 -13.97 -0.40
CA ASP A 294 33.77 -15.22 -1.18
C ASP A 294 32.31 -15.65 -1.44
N LEU A 295 31.44 -15.52 -0.43
CA LEU A 295 30.03 -15.88 -0.57
C LEU A 295 29.29 -14.91 -1.51
N ALA A 296 29.55 -13.61 -1.37
CA ALA A 296 28.96 -12.57 -2.22
C ALA A 296 29.33 -12.74 -3.69
N ALA A 297 30.59 -13.11 -3.99
CA ALA A 297 31.04 -13.41 -5.33
C ALA A 297 30.28 -14.61 -5.93
N ILE A 298 30.04 -15.67 -5.14
CA ILE A 298 29.26 -16.83 -5.59
C ILE A 298 27.79 -16.44 -5.82
N LEU A 299 27.18 -15.68 -4.90
CA LEU A 299 25.81 -15.16 -5.04
C LEU A 299 25.65 -14.36 -6.33
N SER A 300 26.57 -13.41 -6.57
CA SER A 300 26.60 -12.56 -7.76
C SER A 300 26.72 -13.40 -9.04
N ASN A 301 27.64 -14.37 -9.07
CA ASN A 301 27.81 -15.27 -10.21
C ASN A 301 26.58 -16.15 -10.46
N ARG A 302 26.00 -16.75 -9.41
CA ARG A 302 24.77 -17.56 -9.54
C ARG A 302 23.61 -16.71 -10.06
N LEU A 303 23.39 -15.52 -9.50
CA LEU A 303 22.34 -14.61 -9.95
C LEU A 303 22.52 -14.24 -11.43
N LYS A 304 23.75 -13.90 -11.85
CA LYS A 304 24.06 -13.62 -13.26
C LYS A 304 23.79 -14.80 -14.18
N LYS A 305 24.02 -16.03 -13.73
CA LYS A 305 23.66 -17.23 -14.51
C LYS A 305 22.16 -17.45 -14.58
N MET A 306 21.45 -17.15 -13.50
CA MET A 306 20.00 -17.31 -13.43
C MET A 306 19.25 -16.40 -14.43
N THR A 307 19.79 -15.23 -14.76
CA THR A 307 19.18 -14.34 -15.77
C THR A 307 19.18 -14.91 -17.19
N LEU A 308 19.94 -15.98 -17.42
CA LEU A 308 20.07 -16.65 -18.72
C LEU A 308 19.26 -17.95 -18.82
N LEU A 309 18.49 -18.30 -17.78
CA LEU A 309 17.71 -19.54 -17.77
C LEU A 309 16.63 -19.52 -18.85
N ARG A 310 16.45 -20.68 -19.47
CA ARG A 310 15.48 -20.94 -20.54
C ARG A 310 14.82 -22.28 -20.27
N ASP A 311 13.67 -22.50 -20.93
CA ASP A 311 13.06 -23.83 -20.90
C ASP A 311 14.00 -24.87 -21.51
N PHE A 312 13.90 -26.10 -21.01
CA PHE A 312 14.65 -27.23 -21.56
C PHE A 312 14.19 -27.51 -22.99
N SER A 313 15.14 -27.72 -23.91
CA SER A 313 14.82 -28.05 -25.29
C SER A 313 13.99 -29.33 -25.35
N SER A 314 12.76 -29.22 -25.86
CA SER A 314 11.88 -30.36 -26.09
C SER A 314 12.47 -31.20 -27.22
N GLY A 315 13.06 -32.35 -26.88
CA GLY A 315 13.39 -33.37 -27.88
C GLY A 315 12.10 -33.87 -28.52
N ILE A 316 11.92 -33.54 -29.81
CA ILE A 316 11.11 -34.21 -30.84
C ILE A 316 10.05 -35.20 -30.33
N SER A 317 8.80 -34.74 -30.21
CA SER A 317 7.61 -35.42 -30.75
C SER A 317 6.40 -34.48 -30.65
N ASP A 318 5.87 -34.05 -31.79
CA ASP A 318 4.71 -33.15 -31.96
C ASP A 318 3.36 -33.79 -31.57
N SER A 319 3.32 -34.51 -30.45
CA SER A 319 2.11 -35.20 -29.97
C SER A 319 1.76 -34.91 -28.50
N GLU A 320 2.45 -33.99 -27.83
CA GLU A 320 2.01 -33.53 -26.50
C GLU A 320 0.86 -32.50 -26.65
N PRO A 321 -0.22 -32.63 -25.85
CA PRO A 321 -1.33 -31.66 -25.85
C PRO A 321 -0.81 -30.24 -25.56
N PRO A 322 -1.56 -29.18 -25.94
CA PRO A 322 -1.10 -27.80 -25.80
C PRO A 322 -0.62 -27.54 -24.37
N GLN A 323 0.70 -27.45 -24.20
CA GLN A 323 1.30 -27.17 -22.91
C GLN A 323 0.90 -25.75 -22.51
N ILE A 324 0.03 -25.64 -21.51
CA ILE A 324 -0.34 -24.35 -20.92
C ILE A 324 0.95 -23.69 -20.44
N THR A 325 1.22 -22.50 -20.97
CA THR A 325 2.40 -21.71 -20.63
C THR A 325 2.24 -21.18 -19.21
N TYR A 326 3.32 -21.20 -18.43
CA TYR A 326 3.37 -20.63 -17.09
C TYR A 326 3.01 -19.14 -17.15
N ILE A 327 1.91 -18.78 -16.50
CA ILE A 327 1.42 -17.42 -16.38
C ILE A 327 1.05 -17.22 -14.91
N GLU A 328 1.81 -16.37 -14.23
CA GLU A 328 1.44 -15.96 -12.87
C GLU A 328 0.25 -15.01 -12.95
N SER A 329 -0.73 -15.27 -12.10
CA SER A 329 -1.85 -14.37 -11.88
C SER A 329 -1.56 -13.56 -10.63
N MET A 330 -0.99 -12.37 -10.83
CA MET A 330 -0.70 -11.45 -9.73
C MET A 330 -1.99 -10.84 -9.22
N PRO A 331 -2.29 -10.98 -7.92
CA PRO A 331 -3.36 -10.21 -7.33
C PRO A 331 -2.98 -8.72 -7.23
N THR A 332 -3.99 -7.86 -7.37
CA THR A 332 -3.84 -6.42 -7.18
C THR A 332 -4.09 -6.09 -5.72
N ALA A 333 -3.05 -5.73 -4.98
CA ALA A 333 -3.23 -5.33 -3.59
C ALA A 333 -3.94 -3.97 -3.53
N ILE A 334 -5.17 -3.95 -3.00
CA ILE A 334 -5.89 -2.73 -2.70
C ILE A 334 -5.56 -2.30 -1.27
N VAL A 335 -5.11 -1.07 -1.17
CA VAL A 335 -4.77 -0.39 0.09
C VAL A 335 -5.81 0.70 0.34
N LEU A 336 -6.23 0.83 1.59
CA LEU A 336 -7.11 1.91 2.05
C LEU A 336 -6.27 2.96 2.80
N PRO A 337 -5.67 3.94 2.10
CA PRO A 337 -4.78 4.91 2.74
C PRO A 337 -5.57 5.83 3.68
N VAL A 338 -4.96 6.18 4.81
CA VAL A 338 -5.47 7.22 5.72
C VAL A 338 -4.67 8.50 5.51
N ASN A 339 -5.29 9.52 4.92
CA ASN A 339 -4.68 10.83 4.72
C ASN A 339 -5.14 11.80 5.81
N GLN A 340 -4.21 12.32 6.62
CA GLN A 340 -4.51 13.26 7.71
C GLN A 340 -4.97 14.65 7.22
N VAL A 341 -4.74 14.98 5.95
CA VAL A 341 -5.19 16.26 5.35
C VAL A 341 -6.62 16.13 4.83
N THR A 342 -7.02 14.94 4.38
CA THR A 342 -8.36 14.71 3.86
C THR A 342 -9.36 14.66 5.01
N PRO A 343 -10.49 15.38 4.97
CA PRO A 343 -11.55 15.25 5.97
C PRO A 343 -12.14 13.85 6.02
N PHE A 344 -12.58 13.39 7.19
CA PHE A 344 -13.12 12.03 7.38
C PHE A 344 -14.23 11.67 6.37
N ALA A 345 -15.22 12.55 6.19
CA ALA A 345 -16.32 12.28 5.26
C ALA A 345 -15.85 12.08 3.81
N GLU A 346 -14.80 12.77 3.39
CA GLU A 346 -14.20 12.60 2.07
C GLU A 346 -13.34 11.33 1.99
N GLN A 347 -12.60 11.02 3.06
CA GLN A 347 -11.84 9.76 3.19
C GLN A 347 -12.76 8.53 3.03
N ILE A 348 -13.95 8.56 3.60
CA ILE A 348 -14.97 7.51 3.45
C ILE A 348 -15.42 7.36 2.00
N ASN A 349 -15.69 8.45 1.30
CA ASN A 349 -16.08 8.40 -0.12
C ASN A 349 -14.94 7.91 -1.02
N ILE A 350 -13.69 8.29 -0.73
CA ILE A 350 -12.51 7.77 -1.43
C ILE A 350 -12.43 6.25 -1.25
N TRP A 351 -12.61 5.74 -0.03
CA TRP A 351 -12.62 4.31 0.23
C TRP A 351 -13.77 3.60 -0.47
N LEU A 352 -14.98 4.16 -0.45
CA LEU A 352 -16.11 3.62 -1.19
C LEU A 352 -15.77 3.47 -2.68
N ASN A 353 -15.21 4.51 -3.31
CA ASN A 353 -14.80 4.47 -4.71
C ASN A 353 -13.72 3.41 -4.98
N ILE A 354 -12.68 3.34 -4.13
CA ILE A 354 -11.63 2.31 -4.23
C ILE A 354 -12.22 0.90 -4.17
N LEU A 355 -13.15 0.67 -3.24
CA LEU A 355 -13.80 -0.62 -3.05
C LEU A 355 -14.83 -0.95 -4.14
N SER A 356 -15.42 0.06 -4.79
CA SER A 356 -16.32 -0.12 -5.94
C SER A 356 -15.55 -0.45 -7.24
N LEU A 357 -14.29 -0.03 -7.35
CA LEU A 357 -13.42 -0.32 -8.49
C LEU A 357 -12.69 -1.67 -8.39
N SER A 358 -12.83 -2.39 -7.26
CA SER A 358 -12.17 -3.68 -7.06
C SER A 358 -12.72 -4.76 -8.00
N ASP A 359 -11.83 -5.49 -8.68
CA ASP A 359 -12.14 -6.63 -9.54
C ASP A 359 -11.89 -7.98 -8.84
N GLU A 360 -12.11 -9.10 -9.55
CA GLU A 360 -11.87 -10.46 -9.04
C GLU A 360 -10.41 -10.73 -8.62
N ARG A 361 -9.46 -9.93 -9.13
CA ARG A 361 -8.02 -10.05 -8.84
C ARG A 361 -7.58 -9.24 -7.64
N SER A 362 -8.46 -8.42 -7.08
CA SER A 362 -8.13 -7.52 -5.99
C SER A 362 -7.99 -8.29 -4.67
N ILE A 363 -6.90 -8.10 -3.95
CA ILE A 363 -6.69 -8.61 -2.58
C ILE A 363 -6.58 -7.42 -1.63
N PHE A 364 -7.14 -7.53 -0.42
CA PHE A 364 -7.12 -6.42 0.53
C PHE A 364 -6.07 -6.62 1.62
N ASP A 365 -5.24 -5.60 1.81
CA ASP A 365 -4.35 -5.51 2.96
C ASP A 365 -4.88 -4.49 3.96
N PHE A 366 -5.79 -4.91 4.84
CA PHE A 366 -6.32 -4.03 5.88
C PHE A 366 -5.25 -3.71 6.94
N ASN A 367 -4.19 -4.51 7.07
CA ASN A 367 -3.11 -4.23 8.04
C ASN A 367 -2.31 -2.98 7.70
N SER A 368 -2.42 -2.48 6.46
CA SER A 368 -1.83 -1.21 6.03
C SER A 368 -2.52 0.03 6.62
N ILE A 369 -3.74 -0.11 7.17
CA ILE A 369 -4.52 1.01 7.73
C ILE A 369 -3.94 1.43 9.09
N ASP A 370 -3.45 2.67 9.16
CA ASP A 370 -2.93 3.27 10.39
C ASP A 370 -4.05 3.61 11.37
N ARG A 371 -4.22 2.76 12.38
CA ARG A 371 -5.26 2.89 13.42
C ARG A 371 -5.24 4.24 14.13
N ALA A 372 -4.05 4.73 14.52
CA ALA A 372 -3.93 5.95 15.30
C ALA A 372 -4.34 7.17 14.49
N LYS A 373 -3.93 7.21 13.21
CA LYS A 373 -4.33 8.26 12.28
C LYS A 373 -5.83 8.26 12.03
N LEU A 374 -6.42 7.08 11.83
CA LEU A 374 -7.86 6.95 11.58
C LEU A 374 -8.68 7.37 12.81
N ALA A 375 -8.29 6.94 14.01
CA ALA A 375 -8.92 7.35 15.28
C ALA A 375 -8.92 8.87 15.43
N LYS A 376 -7.76 9.50 15.21
CA LYS A 376 -7.61 10.96 15.30
C LYS A 376 -8.50 11.69 14.29
N GLN A 377 -8.55 11.22 13.05
CA GLN A 377 -9.34 11.82 11.97
C GLN A 377 -10.84 11.71 12.27
N PHE A 378 -11.31 10.55 12.71
CA PHE A 378 -12.70 10.34 13.09
C PHE A 378 -13.11 11.15 14.33
N ASN A 379 -12.32 11.14 15.40
CA ASN A 379 -12.61 11.92 16.61
C ASN A 379 -12.71 13.42 16.29
N PHE A 380 -11.83 13.94 15.42
CA PHE A 380 -11.91 15.33 14.96
C PHE A 380 -13.21 15.62 14.18
N PHE A 381 -13.64 14.70 13.31
CA PHE A 381 -14.91 14.80 12.59
C PHE A 381 -16.12 14.79 13.54
N MET A 382 -16.14 13.86 14.49
CA MET A 382 -17.19 13.73 15.50
C MET A 382 -17.31 15.00 16.35
N GLU A 383 -16.19 15.54 16.85
CA GLU A 383 -16.17 16.81 17.60
C GLU A 383 -16.68 17.98 16.76
N SER A 384 -16.24 18.07 15.50
CA SER A 384 -16.67 19.15 14.60
C SER A 384 -18.16 19.06 14.27
N LEU A 385 -18.68 17.86 14.05
CA LEU A 385 -20.09 17.63 13.75
C LEU A 385 -20.97 17.97 14.96
N LEU A 386 -20.66 17.42 16.13
CA LEU A 386 -21.43 17.66 17.35
C LEU A 386 -21.43 19.14 17.71
N ARG A 387 -20.27 19.81 17.66
CA ARG A 387 -20.19 21.27 17.90
C ARG A 387 -21.15 22.05 17.01
N GLN A 388 -21.21 21.74 15.71
CA GLN A 388 -22.07 22.45 14.78
C GLN A 388 -23.55 22.22 15.06
N VAL A 389 -23.93 20.99 15.39
CA VAL A 389 -25.30 20.65 15.74
C VAL A 389 -25.72 21.32 17.07
N GLU A 390 -24.83 21.33 18.06
CA GLU A 390 -25.02 22.05 19.33
C GLU A 390 -25.18 23.56 19.11
N THR A 391 -24.36 24.15 18.22
CA THR A 391 -24.47 25.56 17.83
C THR A 391 -25.84 25.82 17.22
N LEU A 392 -26.31 24.99 16.29
CA LEU A 392 -27.64 25.17 15.69
C LEU A 392 -28.74 25.09 16.74
N ASP A 393 -28.74 24.04 17.56
CA ASP A 393 -29.74 23.80 18.59
C ASP A 393 -29.88 24.98 19.55
N ARG A 394 -28.73 25.51 20.00
CA ARG A 394 -28.65 26.66 20.91
C ARG A 394 -29.30 27.93 20.32
N PHE A 395 -29.20 28.14 19.01
CA PHE A 395 -29.73 29.33 18.34
C PHE A 395 -31.07 29.08 17.63
N PHE A 396 -31.53 27.82 17.56
CA PHE A 396 -32.80 27.46 16.93
C PHE A 396 -34.00 27.72 17.86
N HIS A 397 -33.86 27.47 19.15
CA HIS A 397 -34.91 27.72 20.14
C HIS A 397 -34.90 29.19 20.63
N ASP A 398 -36.10 29.75 20.84
CA ASP A 398 -36.29 31.17 21.20
C ASP A 398 -35.87 31.44 22.65
N MET A 399 -34.58 31.68 22.82
CA MET A 399 -33.95 31.96 24.11
C MET A 399 -33.65 33.45 24.24
N SER A 400 -33.88 34.01 25.43
CA SER A 400 -33.56 35.41 25.69
C SER A 400 -32.05 35.66 25.66
N ALA A 401 -31.62 36.87 25.30
CA ALA A 401 -30.20 37.25 25.23
C ALA A 401 -29.43 37.01 26.55
N LEU A 402 -30.12 37.00 27.69
CA LEU A 402 -29.56 36.76 29.02
C LEU A 402 -29.29 35.26 29.26
N GLU A 403 -30.15 34.37 28.76
CA GLU A 403 -29.98 32.91 28.89
C GLU A 403 -28.94 32.35 27.91
N LEU A 404 -28.68 33.05 26.81
CA LEU A 404 -27.63 32.71 25.83
C LEU A 404 -26.22 32.86 26.41
N TYR A 405 -25.99 33.84 27.30
CA TYR A 405 -24.70 34.05 27.94
C TYR A 405 -24.40 33.01 29.04
N ASP A 406 -25.42 32.61 29.80
CA ASP A 406 -25.29 31.67 30.92
C ASP A 406 -25.15 30.21 30.45
N LYS A 407 -25.81 29.85 29.33
CA LYS A 407 -25.67 28.51 28.70
C LYS A 407 -24.49 28.38 27.73
N ALA A 408 -23.80 29.46 27.37
CA ALA A 408 -22.66 29.40 26.44
C ALA A 408 -21.47 28.58 26.99
N THR A 409 -21.36 28.45 28.31
CA THR A 409 -20.24 27.78 29.00
C THR A 409 -20.52 26.33 29.40
N GLN A 410 -21.75 25.84 29.31
CA GLN A 410 -22.08 24.46 29.66
C GLN A 410 -22.12 23.54 28.43
N PRO A 411 -21.52 22.33 28.49
CA PRO A 411 -21.60 21.34 27.43
C PRO A 411 -23.07 20.95 27.16
N HIS A 412 -23.44 20.79 25.90
CA HIS A 412 -24.77 20.26 25.59
C HIS A 412 -24.88 18.83 26.14
N PRO A 413 -25.90 18.47 26.92
CA PRO A 413 -26.01 17.15 27.52
C PRO A 413 -25.94 16.02 26.48
N LEU A 414 -26.63 16.19 25.35
CA LEU A 414 -26.67 15.19 24.29
C LEU A 414 -25.34 15.07 23.54
N GLY A 415 -24.66 16.20 23.28
CA GLY A 415 -23.35 16.14 22.64
C GLY A 415 -22.30 15.55 23.56
N SER A 416 -22.39 15.78 24.88
CA SER A 416 -21.54 15.09 25.87
C SER A 416 -21.77 13.58 25.86
N PHE A 417 -23.04 13.15 25.82
CA PHE A 417 -23.42 11.74 25.67
C PHE A 417 -22.81 11.11 24.41
N TYR A 418 -22.92 11.77 23.24
CA TYR A 418 -22.36 11.23 22.01
C TYR A 418 -20.83 11.24 21.97
N ARG A 419 -20.16 12.25 22.55
CA ARG A 419 -18.69 12.24 22.71
C ARG A 419 -18.25 11.03 23.54
N ASN A 420 -18.94 10.74 24.64
CA ASN A 420 -18.65 9.60 25.49
C ASN A 420 -18.90 8.26 24.79
N LEU A 421 -19.93 8.18 23.94
CA LEU A 421 -20.33 6.96 23.25
C LEU A 421 -19.43 6.61 22.06
N PHE A 422 -19.05 7.61 21.25
CA PHE A 422 -18.43 7.38 19.95
C PHE A 422 -16.91 7.59 19.94
N THR A 423 -16.29 8.18 20.96
CA THR A 423 -14.83 8.42 20.96
C THR A 423 -14.03 7.12 20.89
N PHE A 424 -12.97 7.12 20.07
CA PHE A 424 -12.01 6.02 19.97
C PHE A 424 -10.64 6.36 20.56
N GLU A 425 -9.99 5.35 21.13
CA GLU A 425 -8.56 5.38 21.45
C GLU A 425 -7.71 5.17 20.19
N ALA A 426 -6.38 5.39 20.29
CA ALA A 426 -5.46 5.29 19.16
C ALA A 426 -5.39 3.89 18.50
N ASP A 427 -5.84 2.84 19.19
CA ASP A 427 -5.90 1.47 18.68
C ASP A 427 -7.29 1.07 18.12
N LEU A 428 -8.19 2.06 17.93
CA LEU A 428 -9.59 1.89 17.52
C LEU A 428 -10.43 1.09 18.53
N LYS A 429 -10.06 1.08 19.81
CA LYS A 429 -10.97 0.67 20.88
C LYS A 429 -11.96 1.79 21.21
N PRO A 430 -13.27 1.49 21.30
CA PRO A 430 -14.22 2.43 21.85
C PRO A 430 -13.82 2.81 23.28
N TYR A 431 -13.84 4.11 23.57
CA TYR A 431 -13.66 4.61 24.93
C TYR A 431 -14.83 4.12 25.82
N ARG A 432 -14.52 3.69 27.05
CA ARG A 432 -15.55 3.27 28.01
C ARG A 432 -15.66 4.30 29.13
N PRO A 433 -16.74 5.10 29.17
CA PRO A 433 -16.95 6.04 30.26
C PRO A 433 -17.21 5.29 31.58
N SER A 434 -16.81 5.91 32.69
CA SER A 434 -16.90 5.36 34.05
C SER A 434 -18.35 5.31 34.57
N HIS A 435 -19.25 6.09 33.97
CA HIS A 435 -20.65 6.21 34.38
C HIS A 435 -21.58 6.13 33.16
N PRO A 436 -22.65 5.33 33.21
CA PRO A 436 -23.66 5.29 32.16
C PRO A 436 -24.50 6.57 32.20
N GLU A 437 -24.34 7.43 31.20
CA GLU A 437 -25.21 8.58 30.99
C GLU A 437 -26.54 8.13 30.36
N THR A 438 -27.64 8.75 30.76
CA THR A 438 -28.98 8.44 30.25
C THR A 438 -29.30 9.31 29.04
N LYS A 439 -29.67 8.67 27.91
CA LYS A 439 -30.07 9.37 26.68
C LYS A 439 -31.40 10.09 26.88
N GLY A 440 -31.45 11.39 26.61
CA GLY A 440 -32.69 12.15 26.44
C GLY A 440 -33.35 11.83 25.09
N SER A 441 -34.67 11.96 24.98
CA SER A 441 -35.36 11.77 23.69
C SER A 441 -35.32 13.05 22.86
N GLU A 442 -34.56 13.08 21.77
CA GLU A 442 -34.53 14.22 20.85
C GLU A 442 -35.62 14.13 19.78
N LYS A 443 -36.30 15.26 19.54
CA LYS A 443 -37.35 15.38 18.52
C LYS A 443 -36.85 15.93 17.19
N GLU A 444 -35.73 16.64 17.19
CA GLU A 444 -35.23 17.34 16.01
C GLU A 444 -34.53 16.40 15.02
N ILE A 445 -34.85 16.56 13.73
CA ILE A 445 -34.43 15.66 12.65
C ILE A 445 -32.90 15.69 12.49
N TYR A 446 -32.28 16.87 12.60
CA TYR A 446 -30.83 17.02 12.46
C TYR A 446 -30.05 16.26 13.55
N TRP A 447 -30.59 16.13 14.77
CA TRP A 447 -29.97 15.33 15.84
C TRP A 447 -30.08 13.83 15.55
N GLN A 448 -31.22 13.38 15.03
CA GLN A 448 -31.42 11.99 14.63
C GLN A 448 -30.50 11.61 13.46
N LEU A 449 -30.33 12.50 12.48
CA LEU A 449 -29.41 12.30 11.37
C LEU A 449 -27.94 12.35 11.82
N ALA A 450 -27.59 13.24 12.74
CA ALA A 450 -26.24 13.26 13.33
C ALA A 450 -25.93 11.96 14.08
N GLU A 451 -26.88 11.45 14.86
CA GLU A 451 -26.76 10.14 15.52
C GLU A 451 -26.58 9.01 14.51
N ALA A 452 -27.37 8.98 13.43
CA ALA A 452 -27.26 7.98 12.39
C ALA A 452 -25.88 8.02 11.71
N VAL A 453 -25.39 9.22 11.35
CA VAL A 453 -24.05 9.41 10.76
C VAL A 453 -22.95 8.94 11.71
N LEU A 454 -23.01 9.30 12.99
CA LEU A 454 -22.01 8.87 13.99
C LEU A 454 -22.05 7.37 14.24
N THR A 455 -23.24 6.78 14.27
CA THR A 455 -23.45 5.33 14.43
C THR A 455 -22.86 4.56 13.26
N THR A 456 -23.17 4.96 12.03
CA THR A 456 -22.61 4.32 10.83
C THR A 456 -21.09 4.50 10.76
N SER A 457 -20.59 5.69 11.13
CA SER A 457 -19.13 5.93 11.23
C SER A 457 -18.49 5.00 12.26
N PHE A 458 -19.11 4.82 13.42
CA PHE A 458 -18.64 3.90 14.45
C PHE A 458 -18.59 2.46 13.94
N HIS A 459 -19.62 2.01 13.22
CA HIS A 459 -19.64 0.68 12.60
C HIS A 459 -18.52 0.50 11.56
N ILE A 460 -18.23 1.52 10.74
CA ILE A 460 -17.10 1.50 9.80
C ILE A 460 -15.78 1.27 10.56
N ILE A 461 -15.53 2.07 11.60
CA ILE A 461 -14.29 2.01 12.37
C ILE A 461 -14.13 0.66 13.09
N VAL A 462 -15.19 0.18 13.73
CA VAL A 462 -15.18 -1.14 14.40
C VAL A 462 -14.94 -2.25 13.39
N THR A 463 -15.61 -2.22 12.24
CA THR A 463 -15.46 -3.23 11.19
C THR A 463 -14.03 -3.28 10.67
N ILE A 464 -13.39 -2.12 10.44
CA ILE A 464 -11.97 -2.06 10.05
C ILE A 464 -11.06 -2.69 11.11
N ARG A 465 -11.28 -2.37 12.38
CA ARG A 465 -10.49 -2.98 13.47
C ARG A 465 -10.66 -4.49 13.49
N VAL A 466 -11.91 -4.98 13.40
CA VAL A 466 -12.20 -6.42 13.42
C VAL A 466 -11.64 -7.10 12.17
N LEU A 467 -11.66 -6.47 11.01
CA LEU A 467 -11.01 -6.95 9.79
C LEU A 467 -9.49 -7.12 10.01
N GLN A 468 -8.81 -6.13 10.57
CA GLN A 468 -7.37 -6.22 10.88
C GLN A 468 -7.06 -7.31 11.92
N ASP A 469 -7.84 -7.40 12.99
CA ASP A 469 -7.68 -8.44 14.02
C ASP A 469 -7.94 -9.85 13.44
N THR A 470 -8.93 -9.97 12.54
CA THR A 470 -9.24 -11.23 11.85
C THR A 470 -8.16 -11.59 10.83
N GLN A 471 -7.66 -10.60 10.07
CA GLN A 471 -6.58 -10.77 9.09
C GLN A 471 -5.25 -11.13 9.74
N SER A 472 -5.03 -10.77 11.00
CA SER A 472 -3.84 -11.16 11.79
C SER A 472 -4.04 -12.48 12.57
N SER A 473 -5.29 -12.94 12.74
CA SER A 473 -5.62 -14.18 13.46
C SER A 473 -5.22 -15.47 12.71
N ALA A 474 -5.00 -16.53 13.48
CA ALA A 474 -4.72 -17.91 13.04
C ALA A 474 -5.98 -18.80 12.99
N ALA A 475 -7.18 -18.22 12.93
CA ALA A 475 -8.44 -18.97 12.94
C ALA A 475 -8.78 -19.62 11.58
N LEU A 476 -9.29 -20.86 11.62
CA LEU A 476 -9.65 -21.66 10.42
C LEU A 476 -10.79 -21.06 9.58
N ALA A 477 -11.70 -20.26 10.18
CA ALA A 477 -12.83 -19.62 9.49
C ALA A 477 -12.55 -18.17 9.08
N LYS A 478 -11.28 -17.75 9.09
CA LYS A 478 -10.83 -16.40 8.77
C LYS A 478 -11.34 -15.89 7.42
N SER A 479 -11.37 -16.78 6.43
CA SER A 479 -11.80 -16.49 5.07
C SER A 479 -13.23 -15.93 5.01
N SER A 480 -14.20 -16.72 5.46
CA SER A 480 -15.62 -16.33 5.44
C SER A 480 -15.90 -15.13 6.34
N ALA A 481 -15.19 -15.00 7.46
CA ALA A 481 -15.32 -13.84 8.34
C ALA A 481 -14.85 -12.54 7.67
N ILE A 482 -13.73 -12.57 6.95
CA ILE A 482 -13.23 -11.40 6.21
C ILE A 482 -14.21 -10.99 5.12
N HIS A 483 -14.78 -11.93 4.37
CA HIS A 483 -15.80 -11.62 3.34
C HIS A 483 -17.04 -10.95 3.94
N LEU A 484 -17.61 -11.53 4.99
CA LEU A 484 -18.78 -10.96 5.66
C LEU A 484 -18.52 -9.53 6.16
N LEU A 485 -17.37 -9.32 6.81
CA LEU A 485 -16.98 -8.01 7.31
C LEU A 485 -16.69 -7.01 6.19
N PHE A 486 -16.17 -7.48 5.06
CA PHE A 486 -15.91 -6.66 3.89
C PHE A 486 -17.20 -6.17 3.23
N ASP A 487 -18.18 -7.06 3.07
CA ASP A 487 -19.49 -6.69 2.52
C ASP A 487 -20.21 -5.72 3.46
N ALA A 488 -20.16 -5.98 4.77
CA ALA A 488 -20.67 -5.05 5.78
C ALA A 488 -19.96 -3.69 5.73
N LEU A 489 -18.63 -3.67 5.54
CA LEU A 489 -17.88 -2.42 5.38
C LEU A 489 -18.37 -1.64 4.15
N LYS A 490 -18.55 -2.29 3.00
CA LYS A 490 -19.07 -1.64 1.79
C LYS A 490 -20.46 -1.03 2.02
N GLU A 491 -21.35 -1.76 2.66
CA GLU A 491 -22.68 -1.30 3.02
C GLU A 491 -22.60 -0.08 3.94
N TYR A 492 -21.82 -0.13 5.02
CA TYR A 492 -21.67 1.00 5.93
C TYR A 492 -21.04 2.24 5.27
N LEU A 493 -20.06 2.07 4.37
CA LEU A 493 -19.48 3.19 3.63
C LEU A 493 -20.52 3.86 2.71
N HIS A 494 -21.36 3.07 2.05
CA HIS A 494 -22.47 3.56 1.23
C HIS A 494 -23.51 4.29 2.08
N ASP A 495 -23.96 3.68 3.17
CA ASP A 495 -24.94 4.24 4.09
C ASP A 495 -24.46 5.56 4.71
N PHE A 496 -23.17 5.63 5.07
CA PHE A 496 -22.57 6.88 5.54
C PHE A 496 -22.71 7.97 4.48
N SER A 497 -22.39 7.67 3.22
CA SER A 497 -22.46 8.65 2.13
C SER A 497 -23.88 9.21 1.98
N VAL A 498 -24.89 8.32 1.99
CA VAL A 498 -26.31 8.71 1.90
C VAL A 498 -26.75 9.53 3.12
N LEU A 499 -26.51 9.03 4.33
CA LEU A 499 -26.92 9.68 5.57
C LEU A 499 -26.25 11.03 5.76
N TYR A 500 -24.96 11.15 5.41
CA TYR A 500 -24.24 12.40 5.50
C TYR A 500 -24.81 13.44 4.53
N GLN A 501 -25.17 13.06 3.30
CA GLN A 501 -25.85 13.99 2.38
C GLN A 501 -27.23 14.41 2.89
N MET A 502 -28.00 13.49 3.47
CA MET A 502 -29.29 13.83 4.10
C MET A 502 -29.10 14.82 5.26
N LEU A 503 -28.10 14.59 6.10
CA LEU A 503 -27.75 15.51 7.18
C LEU A 503 -27.36 16.89 6.63
N LEU A 504 -26.48 16.97 5.62
CA LEU A 504 -26.08 18.24 5.02
C LEU A 504 -27.30 19.01 4.49
N LYS A 505 -28.22 18.34 3.80
CA LYS A 505 -29.44 18.95 3.30
C LYS A 505 -30.33 19.46 4.44
N GLU A 506 -30.45 18.70 5.53
CA GLU A 506 -31.25 19.12 6.67
C GLU A 506 -30.64 20.32 7.40
N LEU A 507 -29.31 20.35 7.58
CA LEU A 507 -28.63 21.52 8.14
C LEU A 507 -28.88 22.78 7.28
N GLU A 508 -28.86 22.65 5.96
CA GLU A 508 -29.19 23.77 5.06
C GLU A 508 -30.66 24.22 5.18
N ASN A 509 -31.61 23.29 5.32
CA ASN A 509 -33.03 23.60 5.56
C ASN A 509 -33.21 24.37 6.87
N VAL A 510 -32.55 23.91 7.94
CA VAL A 510 -32.57 24.55 9.25
C VAL A 510 -32.03 25.97 9.15
N LEU A 511 -30.86 26.17 8.53
CA LEU A 511 -30.28 27.51 8.31
C LEU A 511 -31.23 28.43 7.52
N SER A 512 -31.92 27.89 6.52
CA SER A 512 -32.87 28.62 5.70
C SER A 512 -34.11 29.07 6.48
N SER A 513 -34.56 28.25 7.44
CA SER A 513 -35.72 28.55 8.30
C SER A 513 -35.41 29.52 9.45
N MET A 514 -34.14 29.68 9.83
CA MET A 514 -33.72 30.57 10.92
C MET A 514 -33.95 32.04 10.55
N SER A 515 -34.25 32.89 11.54
CA SER A 515 -34.27 34.35 11.35
C SER A 515 -32.87 34.89 11.01
N ASP A 516 -32.79 35.99 10.26
CA ASP A 516 -31.53 36.57 9.79
C ASP A 516 -30.53 36.87 10.93
N LYS A 517 -31.03 37.35 12.09
CA LYS A 517 -30.20 37.59 13.29
C LYS A 517 -29.58 36.31 13.86
N ARG A 518 -30.33 35.20 13.86
CA ARG A 518 -29.84 33.90 14.38
C ARG A 518 -28.83 33.27 13.42
N LEU A 519 -29.09 33.38 12.12
CA LEU A 519 -28.14 32.97 11.09
C LEU A 519 -26.79 33.69 11.24
N ALA A 520 -26.82 35.00 11.51
CA ALA A 520 -25.63 35.78 11.84
C ALA A 520 -24.90 35.28 13.09
N TRP A 521 -25.61 34.98 14.18
CA TRP A 521 -25.00 34.42 15.40
C TRP A 521 -24.33 33.07 15.20
N VAL A 522 -24.98 32.15 14.46
CA VAL A 522 -24.39 30.85 14.10
C VAL A 522 -23.08 31.04 13.35
N CYS A 523 -23.07 31.90 12.32
CA CYS A 523 -21.87 32.18 11.55
C CYS A 523 -20.75 32.76 12.42
N VAL A 524 -21.03 33.79 13.23
CA VAL A 524 -20.02 34.42 14.11
C VAL A 524 -19.43 33.43 15.12
N HIS A 525 -20.24 32.54 15.68
CA HIS A 525 -19.80 31.54 16.65
C HIS A 525 -18.91 30.46 16.00
N GLU A 526 -19.20 30.05 14.76
CA GLU A 526 -18.41 29.06 14.05
C GLU A 526 -17.10 29.61 13.45
N MET A 527 -16.88 30.92 13.49
CA MET A 527 -15.70 31.57 12.86
C MET A 527 -14.37 31.12 13.44
N ASP A 528 -14.33 30.86 14.75
CA ASP A 528 -13.13 30.32 15.42
C ASP A 528 -12.75 28.93 14.87
N PHE A 529 -13.71 28.23 14.24
CA PHE A 529 -13.57 26.87 13.73
C PHE A 529 -13.75 26.76 12.22
N MET A 530 -13.58 27.87 11.50
CA MET A 530 -13.91 28.00 10.08
C MET A 530 -13.45 26.84 9.20
N ASN A 531 -12.23 26.34 9.36
CA ASN A 531 -11.69 25.27 8.52
C ASN A 531 -12.43 23.93 8.68
N SER A 532 -13.17 23.75 9.78
CA SER A 532 -13.98 22.57 10.09
C SER A 532 -15.48 22.82 10.03
N SER A 533 -15.91 24.06 9.77
CA SER A 533 -17.32 24.45 9.82
C SER A 533 -17.99 24.29 8.45
N VAL A 534 -18.83 23.27 8.35
CA VAL A 534 -19.72 23.03 7.22
C VAL A 534 -20.81 24.11 7.14
N LEU A 535 -21.30 24.61 8.28
CA LEU A 535 -22.33 25.66 8.35
C LEU A 535 -21.87 26.96 7.67
N ILE A 536 -20.66 27.45 8.00
CA ILE A 536 -20.08 28.62 7.31
C ILE A 536 -19.96 28.33 5.82
N GLY A 537 -19.53 27.12 5.47
CA GLY A 537 -19.43 26.72 4.07
C GLY A 537 -20.75 26.72 3.32
N MET A 538 -21.86 26.35 3.95
CA MET A 538 -23.20 26.43 3.37
C MET A 538 -23.61 27.89 3.12
N VAL A 539 -23.44 28.76 4.11
CA VAL A 539 -23.80 30.18 4.00
C VAL A 539 -22.97 30.90 2.94
N LEU A 540 -21.65 30.66 2.88
CA LEU A 540 -20.80 31.29 1.86
C LEU A 540 -21.13 30.83 0.43
N LYS A 541 -21.69 29.62 0.26
CA LYS A 541 -22.03 29.04 -1.04
C LYS A 541 -23.44 29.42 -1.51
N ASN A 542 -24.34 29.76 -0.59
CA ASN A 542 -25.73 30.09 -0.87
C ASN A 542 -25.93 31.61 -0.79
N SER A 543 -26.17 32.25 -1.94
CA SER A 543 -26.29 33.71 -2.04
C SER A 543 -27.41 34.28 -1.18
N GLU A 544 -28.53 33.56 -1.04
CA GLU A 544 -29.67 33.99 -0.25
C GLU A 544 -29.34 34.00 1.25
N LEU A 545 -28.76 32.90 1.76
CA LEU A 545 -28.31 32.81 3.15
C LEU A 545 -27.25 33.88 3.46
N TRP A 546 -26.31 34.09 2.52
CA TRP A 546 -25.29 35.12 2.65
C TRP A 546 -25.90 36.52 2.78
N GLU A 547 -26.81 36.91 1.89
CA GLU A 547 -27.40 38.25 1.89
C GLU A 547 -28.20 38.52 3.17
N ARG A 548 -29.00 37.56 3.61
CA ARG A 548 -29.77 37.62 4.85
C ARG A 548 -28.86 37.80 6.06
N MET A 549 -27.82 36.97 6.15
CA MET A 549 -26.84 37.01 7.22
C MET A 549 -26.06 38.34 7.24
N ASN A 550 -25.55 38.79 6.09
CA ASN A 550 -24.75 40.01 5.98
C ASN A 550 -25.58 41.27 6.30
N ARG A 551 -26.86 41.29 5.90
CA ARG A 551 -27.80 42.36 6.26
C ARG A 551 -28.02 42.42 7.77
N ALA A 552 -28.30 41.28 8.40
CA ALA A 552 -28.48 41.24 9.85
C ALA A 552 -27.23 41.68 10.63
N LEU A 553 -26.03 41.34 10.16
CA LEU A 553 -24.78 41.82 10.78
C LEU A 553 -24.56 43.33 10.59
N ALA A 554 -24.95 43.89 9.45
CA ALA A 554 -24.88 45.33 9.22
C ALA A 554 -25.89 46.11 10.09
N GLU A 555 -27.12 45.60 10.24
CA GLU A 555 -28.18 46.22 11.04
C GLU A 555 -27.92 46.13 12.55
N ALA A 556 -27.21 45.09 13.00
CA ALA A 556 -26.93 44.86 14.41
C ALA A 556 -25.58 45.43 14.87
N GLN A 557 -24.97 46.33 14.11
CA GLN A 557 -23.69 46.97 14.42
C GLN A 557 -23.63 47.60 15.82
N GLU A 558 -24.75 48.06 16.40
CA GLU A 558 -24.79 48.60 17.77
C GLU A 558 -24.80 47.51 18.88
N ILE A 559 -25.22 46.27 18.57
CA ILE A 559 -25.35 45.17 19.56
C ILE A 559 -24.11 44.26 19.57
N PHE A 560 -23.37 44.19 18.46
CA PHE A 560 -22.23 43.28 18.26
C PHE A 560 -20.86 43.87 18.65
N TYR A 561 -20.78 45.01 19.35
CA TYR A 561 -19.52 45.70 19.69
C TYR A 561 -18.64 44.91 20.69
N GLN A 562 -17.96 43.91 20.15
CA GLN A 562 -16.73 43.31 20.67
C GLN A 562 -15.73 43.25 19.50
N GLU A 563 -14.49 43.69 19.71
CA GLU A 563 -13.45 43.83 18.67
C GLU A 563 -13.24 42.52 17.86
N LYS A 564 -13.40 41.37 18.54
CA LYS A 564 -13.34 40.03 17.93
C LYS A 564 -14.42 39.79 16.86
N THR A 565 -15.64 40.25 17.11
CA THR A 565 -16.78 40.08 16.18
C THR A 565 -16.60 40.90 14.91
N ALA A 566 -16.08 42.13 15.03
CA ALA A 566 -15.77 42.98 13.89
C ALA A 566 -14.68 42.34 12.99
N TYR A 567 -13.63 41.78 13.60
CA TYR A 567 -12.60 41.04 12.86
C TYR A 567 -13.19 39.82 12.12
N HIS A 568 -14.04 39.04 12.78
CA HIS A 568 -14.73 37.89 12.18
C HIS A 568 -15.61 38.29 10.98
N LEU A 569 -16.37 39.38 11.10
CA LEU A 569 -17.21 39.90 10.02
C LEU A 569 -16.39 40.29 8.78
N ILE A 570 -15.33 41.09 8.96
CA ILE A 570 -14.44 41.51 7.87
C ILE A 570 -13.87 40.29 7.16
N LYS A 571 -13.47 39.28 7.93
CA LYS A 571 -12.91 38.04 7.41
C LYS A 571 -13.94 37.24 6.60
N LEU A 572 -15.19 37.12 7.07
CA LEU A 572 -16.28 36.47 6.31
C LEU A 572 -16.58 37.20 4.99
N GLN A 573 -16.71 38.53 5.04
CA GLN A 573 -16.98 39.35 3.86
C GLN A 573 -15.86 39.22 2.83
N LYS A 574 -14.60 39.19 3.28
CA LYS A 574 -13.46 38.94 2.41
C LYS A 574 -13.57 37.57 1.74
N PHE A 575 -13.85 36.49 2.49
CA PHE A 575 -13.93 35.16 1.90
C PHE A 575 -15.09 35.00 0.93
N GLN A 576 -16.27 35.57 1.22
CA GLN A 576 -17.37 35.52 0.27
C GLN A 576 -17.02 36.30 -1.00
N LYS A 577 -16.44 37.50 -0.87
CA LYS A 577 -16.00 38.29 -2.01
C LYS A 577 -14.98 37.53 -2.86
N ASP A 578 -13.96 36.96 -2.23
CA ASP A 578 -12.91 36.19 -2.89
C ASP A 578 -13.50 34.93 -3.57
N PHE A 579 -14.45 34.24 -2.91
CA PHE A 579 -15.14 33.08 -3.47
C PHE A 579 -16.00 33.44 -4.70
N THR A 580 -16.81 34.49 -4.61
CA THR A 580 -17.62 34.98 -5.73
C THR A 580 -16.76 35.47 -6.88
N GLN A 581 -15.68 36.21 -6.59
CA GLN A 581 -14.72 36.68 -7.59
C GLN A 581 -14.06 35.49 -8.31
N PHE A 582 -13.71 34.43 -7.58
CA PHE A 582 -13.18 33.21 -8.18
C PHE A 582 -14.17 32.61 -9.19
N LEU A 583 -15.44 32.45 -8.80
CA LEU A 583 -16.47 31.88 -9.68
C LEU A 583 -16.72 32.73 -10.93
N ILE A 584 -16.74 34.05 -10.79
CA ILE A 584 -16.86 34.99 -11.92
C ILE A 584 -15.69 34.80 -12.89
N LEU A 585 -14.45 34.84 -12.38
CA LEU A 585 -13.25 34.69 -13.21
C LEU A 585 -13.17 33.33 -13.91
N VAL A 586 -13.61 32.25 -13.24
CA VAL A 586 -13.74 30.92 -13.87
C VAL A 586 -14.73 30.95 -15.02
N SER A 587 -15.90 31.57 -14.85
CA SER A 587 -16.92 31.64 -15.89
C SER A 587 -16.47 32.48 -17.11
N GLU A 588 -15.74 33.56 -16.86
CA GLU A 588 -15.25 34.49 -17.88
C GLU A 588 -14.00 33.96 -18.60
N PHE A 589 -13.24 33.03 -18.00
CA PHE A 589 -11.96 32.54 -18.52
C PHE A 589 -12.06 32.02 -19.97
N SER A 590 -13.16 31.35 -20.31
CA SER A 590 -13.42 30.83 -21.66
C SER A 590 -13.57 31.94 -22.71
N SER A 591 -14.05 33.12 -22.31
CA SER A 591 -14.31 34.27 -23.19
C SER A 591 -13.07 35.16 -23.40
N VAL A 592 -12.02 35.00 -22.60
CA VAL A 592 -10.75 35.75 -22.76
C VAL A 592 -9.97 35.20 -23.96
N THR A 593 -9.74 36.02 -24.98
CA THR A 593 -9.03 35.61 -26.21
C THR A 593 -7.56 36.00 -26.24
N GLN A 594 -7.13 36.96 -25.42
CA GLN A 594 -5.75 37.46 -25.39
C GLN A 594 -4.86 36.64 -24.44
N PHE A 595 -3.66 36.27 -24.91
CA PHE A 595 -2.73 35.41 -24.16
C PHE A 595 -2.28 36.02 -22.83
N ALA A 596 -1.78 37.26 -22.86
CA ALA A 596 -1.34 37.98 -21.67
C ALA A 596 -2.46 38.08 -20.63
N THR A 597 -3.68 38.38 -21.07
CA THR A 597 -4.86 38.54 -20.21
C THR A 597 -5.26 37.22 -19.56
N LYS A 598 -5.20 36.08 -20.27
CA LYS A 598 -5.42 34.77 -19.62
C LYS A 598 -4.37 34.48 -18.55
N GLY A 599 -3.10 34.82 -18.78
CA GLY A 599 -2.05 34.64 -17.79
C GLY A 599 -2.32 35.42 -16.49
N VAL A 600 -2.79 36.66 -16.61
CA VAL A 600 -3.21 37.48 -15.45
C VAL A 600 -4.38 36.81 -14.72
N VAL A 601 -5.39 36.33 -15.44
CA VAL A 601 -6.56 35.66 -14.83
C VAL A 601 -6.16 34.38 -14.10
N VAL A 602 -5.26 33.55 -14.66
CA VAL A 602 -4.78 32.32 -14.00
C VAL A 602 -4.01 32.63 -12.72
N ASN A 603 -3.15 33.65 -12.74
CA ASN A 603 -2.42 34.08 -11.55
C ASN A 603 -3.35 34.61 -10.46
N GLU A 604 -4.36 35.39 -10.85
CA GLU A 604 -5.34 35.93 -9.93
C GLU A 604 -6.24 34.84 -9.33
N LEU A 605 -6.71 33.88 -10.15
CA LEU A 605 -7.43 32.69 -9.68
C LEU A 605 -6.60 31.90 -8.66
N THR A 606 -5.31 31.73 -8.91
CA THR A 606 -4.39 31.03 -8.00
C THR A 606 -4.22 31.80 -6.69
N ARG A 607 -4.01 33.12 -6.75
CA ARG A 607 -3.89 34.00 -5.57
C ARG A 607 -5.16 33.97 -4.72
N ILE A 608 -6.33 34.06 -5.35
CA ILE A 608 -7.62 34.00 -4.67
C ILE A 608 -7.80 32.62 -4.01
N PHE A 609 -7.54 31.53 -4.75
CA PHE A 609 -7.62 30.17 -4.25
C PHE A 609 -6.81 29.98 -2.95
N GLU A 610 -5.54 30.39 -2.94
CA GLU A 610 -4.65 30.29 -1.78
C GLU A 610 -5.13 31.09 -0.57
N SER A 611 -5.91 32.15 -0.79
CA SER A 611 -6.44 33.00 0.27
C SER A 611 -7.73 32.46 0.91
N LEU A 612 -8.41 31.50 0.27
CA LEU A 612 -9.66 30.92 0.75
C LEU A 612 -9.42 29.86 1.84
N PRO A 613 -10.40 29.58 2.72
CA PRO A 613 -10.34 28.44 3.64
C PRO A 613 -10.27 27.10 2.91
N GLU A 614 -9.64 26.10 3.55
CA GLU A 614 -9.36 24.78 2.96
C GLU A 614 -10.60 24.09 2.36
N PHE A 615 -11.76 24.17 3.04
CA PHE A 615 -12.99 23.56 2.55
C PHE A 615 -13.54 24.19 1.26
N LEU A 616 -13.23 25.47 0.99
CA LEU A 616 -13.54 26.12 -0.30
C LEU A 616 -12.51 25.76 -1.35
N GLN A 617 -11.23 25.70 -0.95
CA GLN A 617 -10.15 25.26 -1.84
C GLN A 617 -10.42 23.87 -2.42
N MET A 618 -10.81 22.90 -1.59
CA MET A 618 -11.12 21.55 -2.09
C MET A 618 -12.18 21.54 -3.20
N LYS A 619 -13.24 22.37 -3.06
CA LYS A 619 -14.30 22.48 -4.08
C LYS A 619 -13.81 23.14 -5.37
N LEU A 620 -12.92 24.13 -5.24
CA LEU A 620 -12.44 24.93 -6.37
C LEU A 620 -11.19 24.34 -7.05
N ALA A 621 -10.59 23.28 -6.48
CA ALA A 621 -9.37 22.67 -6.99
C ALA A 621 -9.57 22.08 -8.39
N ILE A 622 -10.69 21.39 -8.63
CA ILE A 622 -11.01 20.79 -9.94
C ILE A 622 -11.06 21.85 -11.06
N PRO A 623 -11.90 22.91 -10.97
CA PRO A 623 -11.95 23.92 -12.02
C PRO A 623 -10.63 24.69 -12.16
N LEU A 624 -9.91 24.96 -11.07
CA LEU A 624 -8.58 25.60 -11.14
C LEU A 624 -7.58 24.74 -11.92
N ASN A 625 -7.50 23.44 -11.61
CA ASN A 625 -6.58 22.51 -12.26
C ASN A 625 -6.88 22.36 -13.75
N GLN A 626 -8.17 22.33 -14.12
CA GLN A 626 -8.59 22.31 -15.52
C GLN A 626 -8.11 23.57 -16.25
N ILE A 627 -8.40 24.76 -15.70
CA ILE A 627 -7.97 26.05 -16.27
C ILE A 627 -6.44 26.14 -16.39
N GLN A 628 -5.70 25.75 -15.36
CA GLN A 628 -4.23 25.75 -15.37
C GLN A 628 -3.66 24.75 -16.39
N SER A 629 -4.34 23.62 -16.62
CA SER A 629 -3.96 22.64 -17.64
C SER A 629 -4.21 23.18 -19.05
N GLU A 630 -5.37 23.80 -19.27
CA GLU A 630 -5.71 24.45 -20.55
C GLU A 630 -4.76 25.60 -20.87
N PHE A 631 -4.47 26.46 -19.89
CA PHE A 631 -3.52 27.56 -20.06
C PHE A 631 -2.12 27.04 -20.40
N ARG A 632 -1.63 25.98 -19.73
CA ARG A 632 -0.34 25.35 -20.06
C ARG A 632 -0.30 24.78 -21.48
N LYS A 633 -1.40 24.17 -21.96
CA LYS A 633 -1.50 23.71 -23.35
C LYS A 633 -1.44 24.88 -24.33
N TRP A 634 -2.11 25.98 -24.00
CA TRP A 634 -2.14 27.17 -24.85
C TRP A 634 -0.81 27.91 -24.87
N GLN A 635 -0.12 28.00 -23.73
CA GLN A 635 1.24 28.53 -23.63
C GLN A 635 2.21 27.78 -24.54
N ARG A 636 2.12 26.44 -24.60
CA ARG A 636 2.93 25.64 -25.54
C ARG A 636 2.64 25.98 -27.01
N ARG A 637 1.37 26.17 -27.38
CA ARG A 637 0.98 26.55 -28.75
C ARG A 637 1.50 27.93 -29.11
N TYR A 638 1.31 28.90 -28.21
CA TYR A 638 1.76 30.27 -28.41
C TYR A 638 3.29 30.38 -28.54
N SER A 639 4.06 29.60 -27.75
CA SER A 639 5.52 29.52 -27.90
C SER A 639 5.94 28.95 -29.27
N ILE A 640 5.25 27.92 -29.77
CA ILE A 640 5.52 27.35 -31.10
C ILE A 640 5.20 28.38 -32.20
N GLU A 641 4.06 29.07 -32.10
CA GLU A 641 3.66 30.12 -33.05
C GLU A 641 4.65 31.30 -33.07
N LEU A 642 5.20 31.68 -31.91
CA LEU A 642 6.24 32.70 -31.80
C LEU A 642 7.56 32.25 -32.44
N GLU A 643 8.00 31.01 -32.17
CA GLU A 643 9.21 30.44 -32.80
C GLU A 643 9.06 30.31 -34.33
N GLU A 644 7.85 30.00 -34.83
CA GLU A 644 7.55 29.97 -36.26
C GLU A 644 7.55 31.37 -36.89
N GLN A 645 7.04 32.38 -36.18
CA GLN A 645 7.09 33.78 -36.62
C GLN A 645 8.51 34.36 -36.61
N GLU A 646 9.32 34.03 -35.60
CA GLU A 646 10.74 34.41 -35.54
C GLU A 646 11.52 33.76 -36.69
N LYS A 647 11.30 32.48 -36.99
CA LYS A 647 11.89 31.80 -38.16
C LYS A 647 11.43 32.36 -39.51
N LEU A 648 10.23 32.94 -39.59
CA LEU A 648 9.72 33.63 -40.79
C LEU A 648 10.34 35.01 -40.98
N ASN A 649 10.64 35.72 -39.87
CA ASN A 649 11.31 37.01 -39.88
C ASN A 649 12.84 36.91 -40.04
N GLU A 650 13.44 35.74 -39.78
CA GLU A 650 14.87 35.47 -40.00
C GLU A 650 15.24 35.05 -41.43
N LYS A 651 14.32 35.09 -42.41
CA LYS A 651 14.71 34.97 -43.84
C LYS A 651 15.34 36.29 -44.32
N PRO A 652 16.65 36.34 -44.65
CA PRO A 652 17.26 37.56 -45.13
C PRO A 652 16.85 37.86 -46.58
N GLU A 653 16.52 39.12 -46.84
CA GLU A 653 16.45 39.71 -48.17
C GLU A 653 17.73 39.42 -48.95
N PHE A 654 17.55 38.92 -50.17
CA PHE A 654 18.60 38.74 -51.15
C PHE A 654 19.20 40.11 -51.51
N SER A 655 20.46 40.35 -51.13
CA SER A 655 21.25 41.47 -51.65
C SER A 655 21.73 41.16 -53.08
N PRO A 656 21.56 42.06 -54.07
CA PRO A 656 22.34 42.01 -55.30
C PRO A 656 23.67 42.76 -55.09
N GLU A 657 24.78 42.12 -55.46
CA GLU A 657 26.09 42.74 -55.51
C GLU A 657 26.27 43.61 -56.77
N LYS A 658 26.85 44.81 -56.55
CA LYS A 658 27.72 45.64 -57.42
C LYS A 658 27.09 46.49 -58.54
N SER A 659 27.12 47.82 -58.36
CA SER A 659 28.25 48.66 -58.86
C SER A 659 28.13 50.14 -58.43
N ASN A 660 29.25 50.73 -58.00
CA ASN A 660 29.71 52.14 -58.07
C ASN A 660 28.69 53.30 -57.92
N ASP A 661 28.87 54.16 -56.91
CA ASP A 661 29.67 55.39 -56.98
C ASP A 661 29.36 56.38 -55.82
N ASN A 662 30.44 56.93 -55.25
CA ASN A 662 30.62 58.31 -54.75
C ASN A 662 29.76 58.96 -53.63
N LEU A 663 30.54 59.48 -52.65
CA LEU A 663 30.52 60.83 -52.06
C LEU A 663 29.75 61.15 -50.75
N LEU A 664 30.57 61.63 -49.79
CA LEU A 664 30.40 62.72 -48.81
C LEU A 664 29.55 62.55 -47.52
N MET A 665 30.27 62.73 -46.40
CA MET A 665 30.02 63.63 -45.24
C MET A 665 28.64 63.61 -44.56
N THR A 666 28.49 63.59 -43.22
CA THR A 666 29.29 64.24 -42.16
C THR A 666 28.79 63.78 -40.78
N ASN A 667 29.75 63.59 -39.87
CA ASN A 667 29.80 63.85 -38.42
C ASN A 667 28.56 64.00 -37.52
N SER A 668 28.81 63.49 -36.31
CA SER A 668 28.53 64.00 -34.95
C SER A 668 27.50 63.17 -34.19
N ASP A 669 27.92 62.26 -33.30
CA ASP A 669 28.70 62.35 -32.05
C ASP A 669 27.86 62.58 -30.78
N SER A 670 28.34 61.87 -29.75
CA SER A 670 28.08 61.91 -28.31
C SER A 670 26.82 61.17 -27.81
N GLU A 671 26.95 59.99 -27.18
CA GLU A 671 27.56 59.66 -25.86
C GLU A 671 26.75 60.25 -24.69
N GLN A 672 26.45 59.59 -23.56
CA GLN A 672 27.06 58.43 -22.89
C GLN A 672 26.19 58.00 -21.67
N THR A 673 26.29 56.71 -21.32
CA THR A 673 26.30 56.08 -19.97
C THR A 673 25.13 56.19 -18.98
N LYS A 674 24.69 55.04 -18.41
CA LYS A 674 25.24 54.47 -17.14
C LYS A 674 24.64 53.09 -16.76
N GLU A 675 25.44 52.39 -15.97
CA GLU A 675 25.47 50.98 -15.53
C GLU A 675 24.32 50.45 -14.62
N PRO A 676 24.30 49.11 -14.33
CA PRO A 676 23.19 48.36 -13.72
C PRO A 676 23.37 48.06 -12.22
N GLU A 677 22.27 47.72 -11.53
CA GLU A 677 22.28 47.20 -10.16
C GLU A 677 21.63 45.79 -10.06
N LYS A 678 22.36 44.87 -9.43
CA LYS A 678 21.91 43.57 -8.90
C LYS A 678 21.35 43.76 -7.48
N ILE A 679 20.44 42.88 -7.04
CA ILE A 679 20.42 42.28 -5.67
C ILE A 679 19.55 41.00 -5.65
N ASP A 680 20.09 39.98 -4.98
CA ASP A 680 19.58 38.64 -4.61
C ASP A 680 18.19 38.67 -3.91
N GLY A 681 17.32 37.64 -3.93
CA GLY A 681 17.54 36.22 -3.66
C GLY A 681 17.29 35.92 -2.16
N VAL A 682 16.10 35.39 -1.83
CA VAL A 682 15.73 34.52 -0.66
C VAL A 682 14.20 34.51 -0.52
N HIS A 683 13.55 33.38 -0.84
CA HIS A 683 12.31 32.82 -0.22
C HIS A 683 11.62 31.83 -1.18
N ASP A 684 12.04 30.54 -1.22
CA ASP A 684 11.36 29.56 -2.08
C ASP A 684 11.19 28.13 -1.53
N LYS A 685 11.47 27.86 -0.24
CA LYS A 685 11.34 26.48 0.30
C LYS A 685 10.01 26.15 1.01
N LYS A 686 9.04 27.06 1.06
CA LYS A 686 7.72 26.81 1.68
C LYS A 686 6.54 26.76 0.70
N ARG A 687 6.77 27.13 -0.57
CA ARG A 687 5.74 27.22 -1.64
C ARG A 687 5.48 25.89 -2.37
N GLU A 688 6.43 24.95 -2.38
CA GLU A 688 6.28 23.68 -3.12
C GLU A 688 5.53 22.56 -2.38
N ALA A 689 5.33 22.65 -1.06
CA ALA A 689 4.79 21.53 -0.27
C ALA A 689 3.28 21.33 -0.40
N ILE A 690 2.51 22.41 -0.60
CA ILE A 690 1.03 22.38 -0.61
C ILE A 690 0.50 22.03 -2.01
N SER A 691 1.19 22.45 -3.07
CA SER A 691 0.81 22.09 -4.45
C SER A 691 1.14 20.64 -4.82
N ARG A 692 2.09 19.99 -4.12
CA ARG A 692 2.46 18.58 -4.37
C ARG A 692 1.53 17.57 -3.67
N SER A 693 0.86 17.92 -2.57
CA SER A 693 0.01 16.97 -1.82
C SER A 693 -1.33 16.67 -2.50
N LEU A 694 -1.87 17.60 -3.29
CA LEU A 694 -3.09 17.40 -4.09
C LEU A 694 -2.82 16.67 -5.43
N PHE A 695 -1.57 16.53 -5.84
CA PHE A 695 -1.18 16.07 -7.18
C PHE A 695 -1.04 14.55 -7.33
N PHE A 696 -0.95 13.77 -6.24
CA PHE A 696 -0.72 12.32 -6.29
C PHE A 696 -1.99 11.45 -6.13
N GLY A 697 -3.18 12.05 -6.01
CA GLY A 697 -4.44 11.31 -5.84
C GLY A 697 -5.22 11.00 -7.13
N TRP A 698 -4.73 11.42 -8.31
CA TRP A 698 -5.55 11.46 -9.53
C TRP A 698 -4.78 11.08 -10.81
N HIS A 699 -4.12 9.92 -10.79
CA HIS A 699 -3.64 9.26 -12.01
C HIS A 699 -4.41 7.95 -12.20
N GLU A 700 -5.46 7.99 -13.03
CA GLU A 700 -6.02 6.80 -13.66
C GLU A 700 -5.56 6.68 -15.12
N SER A 701 -5.14 5.46 -15.41
CA SER A 701 -4.90 4.82 -16.68
C SER A 701 -6.11 4.93 -17.63
N ASN A 702 -6.03 5.83 -18.60
CA ASN A 702 -6.87 5.79 -19.79
C ASN A 702 -6.11 5.14 -20.95
N THR A 703 -6.13 3.79 -21.01
CA THR A 703 -5.90 3.04 -22.26
C THR A 703 -6.68 1.71 -22.20
N LEU A 704 -7.91 1.72 -22.69
CA LEU A 704 -8.65 0.54 -23.11
C LEU A 704 -8.43 0.32 -24.62
N PRO A 705 -8.13 -0.90 -25.10
CA PRO A 705 -8.32 -1.24 -26.50
C PRO A 705 -9.77 -1.70 -26.75
N LYS A 706 -10.39 -1.10 -27.76
CA LYS A 706 -11.65 -1.55 -28.37
C LYS A 706 -11.48 -2.96 -28.95
N ALA A 707 -12.28 -3.92 -28.51
CA ALA A 707 -12.49 -5.18 -29.22
C ALA A 707 -13.83 -5.12 -29.95
N HIS A 708 -13.78 -5.27 -31.27
CA HIS A 708 -14.94 -5.39 -32.14
C HIS A 708 -15.68 -6.70 -31.89
N GLY A 709 -17.02 -6.62 -31.93
CA GLY A 709 -17.89 -7.78 -31.91
C GLY A 709 -17.80 -8.60 -33.20
N ASN A 710 -18.15 -9.88 -33.06
CA ASN A 710 -18.75 -10.65 -34.14
C ASN A 710 -19.81 -11.56 -33.54
N ASP A 711 -21.01 -11.42 -34.08
CA ASP A 711 -22.15 -12.31 -33.96
C ASP A 711 -21.76 -13.73 -34.38
N TYR A 712 -22.23 -14.75 -33.66
CA TYR A 712 -22.81 -15.94 -34.27
C TYR A 712 -23.86 -16.57 -33.35
N SER A 713 -25.00 -16.76 -33.96
CA SER A 713 -26.21 -17.45 -33.51
C SER A 713 -25.98 -18.94 -33.21
N SER A 714 -26.71 -19.47 -32.23
CA SER A 714 -27.78 -20.46 -32.49
C SER A 714 -28.28 -21.14 -31.21
N SER A 715 -29.57 -20.94 -30.94
CA SER A 715 -30.45 -21.91 -30.30
C SER A 715 -30.39 -23.24 -31.08
N SER A 716 -30.31 -24.40 -30.45
CA SER A 716 -31.46 -25.14 -29.91
C SER A 716 -30.98 -26.58 -29.62
N GLY A 717 -31.52 -27.24 -28.58
CA GLY A 717 -31.33 -28.68 -28.44
C GLY A 717 -31.46 -29.29 -27.05
N SER A 718 -32.71 -29.54 -26.65
CA SER A 718 -33.20 -30.70 -25.87
C SER A 718 -32.74 -30.95 -24.43
N SER A 719 -33.77 -30.95 -23.57
CA SER A 719 -33.92 -31.52 -22.24
C SER A 719 -33.92 -33.06 -22.17
N LEU A 720 -33.92 -33.57 -20.93
CA LEU A 720 -34.08 -34.95 -20.42
C LEU A 720 -32.78 -35.79 -20.40
N GLY A 721 -32.44 -36.50 -19.32
CA GLY A 721 -33.18 -36.79 -18.10
C GLY A 721 -32.29 -37.49 -17.06
N MET A 722 -32.88 -37.70 -15.89
CA MET A 722 -32.37 -38.44 -14.74
C MET A 722 -31.66 -39.76 -15.08
N THR A 723 -30.65 -40.15 -14.31
CA THR A 723 -30.73 -41.33 -13.41
C THR A 723 -29.51 -41.48 -12.50
N LYS A 724 -29.79 -42.08 -11.34
CA LYS A 724 -28.92 -42.41 -10.20
C LYS A 724 -27.97 -43.57 -10.49
N THR A 725 -26.96 -43.66 -9.60
CA THR A 725 -26.29 -44.87 -9.06
C THR A 725 -25.43 -45.71 -9.99
N LEU A 726 -24.12 -45.73 -9.76
CA LEU A 726 -23.44 -46.66 -8.84
C LEU A 726 -22.14 -46.05 -8.32
#